data_AF-A0A2N2LBG2-F1
#
_entry.id   AF-A0A2N2LBG2-F1
#
_cell.length_a   1.000
_cell.length_b   1.000
_cell.length_c   1.000
_cell.angle_alpha   90.00
_cell.angle_beta   90.00
_cell.angle_gamma   90.00
#
_symmetry.space_group_name_H-M   'P 1'
#
loop_
_entity.id
_entity.type
_entity.pdbx_description
1 polymer ?
#
loop_
_entity_poly.entity_id
_entity_poly.type
_entity_poly.pdbx_seq_one_letter_code
_entity_poly.pdbx_strand_id
1 'polypeptide(L)'
;MEQHRLKEHPILPVPESDLVTFYWNRAPLTAQRDEMISSALIANGIHVFGHHHKDGTAQGIFCANGQCAKCTVIANGIAVKSCMVAVQENMMVESADGLPKLPEDVAALEFAPIEEIETDVLIIGGGPSGLAAAIQIAAYNIKTVLIDDKNELGGKLVLQTHKFFGSEEDSRAGTRGHEIGKILAAEVLNLDSVDVWLNSTALFVFSDKKVGIIKDGIYKLVSPKCILNAAGAREKFLRFPGNNLARIYGAGAFQTLVNRDLVRPTERLFIIGGGNVGLIAGYHALQAGIDVVGLVEAMPACGGYKVHADKLARLGVPIYTSHSILSANGTESVESITITKIDSAFKPIAGTEQTFSCDTILIAVGLDSLSEFTIEAEQAGIPVYAAGDALEIAEASSAMFNGKISGLKIAKAMGADAPDIPQDWYDKAQVLKSHPGAIKGYHDNPSPEGIYPIIHCLQEIPCNPCTTVCPTNSIHTENGSLMALPMYSGSCIGCGKCVLICPGLAITLVDFRNDKDFPTVTMPYEIGNYPVLVGDEVRVVDIVGNELGFYPIVNVTTNKAKLTQLVRVKIPQSCARQAVSFSVQEPAISEPMAATVLPQRLADDAMICLCERVTVGEVRKLIKSGISDLNQLKAITRAGMGPCGAKTCEVLIKGVLREEGIPITDVVPNTKRPVFIEVPLDRFPGGK
;
A
#
# COMPACT_ATOMS: atom_id res chain seq x y z
N MET A 1 -27.16 6.25 -13.33
CA MET A 1 -25.72 6.43 -13.09
C MET A 1 -25.15 5.04 -12.91
N GLU A 2 -24.10 4.72 -13.66
CA GLU A 2 -23.36 3.48 -13.46
C GLU A 2 -22.63 3.60 -12.11
N GLN A 3 -22.93 2.71 -11.17
CA GLN A 3 -22.27 2.71 -9.86
C GLN A 3 -20.96 1.93 -9.98
N HIS A 4 -19.84 2.56 -9.65
CA HIS A 4 -18.50 1.96 -9.69
C HIS A 4 -18.22 1.03 -8.51
N ARG A 5 -19.25 0.47 -7.86
CA ARG A 5 -19.07 -0.46 -6.73
C ARG A 5 -18.84 -1.87 -7.24
N LEU A 6 -17.91 -2.57 -6.61
CA LEU A 6 -17.68 -3.98 -6.84
C LEU A 6 -18.86 -4.78 -6.30
N LYS A 7 -19.56 -5.47 -7.19
CA LYS A 7 -20.68 -6.37 -6.83
C LYS A 7 -20.20 -7.75 -6.38
N GLU A 8 -18.98 -8.09 -6.76
CA GLU A 8 -18.31 -9.33 -6.40
C GLU A 8 -16.81 -9.06 -6.26
N HIS A 9 -16.14 -9.85 -5.43
CA HIS A 9 -14.69 -9.84 -5.30
C HIS A 9 -14.23 -11.27 -4.97
N PRO A 10 -13.16 -11.80 -5.60
CA PRO A 10 -12.77 -13.19 -5.43
C PRO A 10 -12.34 -13.54 -4.00
N ILE A 11 -11.91 -12.55 -3.22
CA ILE A 11 -11.32 -12.73 -1.89
C ILE A 11 -12.13 -12.06 -0.76
N LEU A 12 -12.89 -11.01 -1.08
CA LEU A 12 -13.50 -10.15 -0.07
C LEU A 12 -15.01 -10.31 -0.15
N PRO A 13 -15.70 -10.49 0.98
CA PRO A 13 -17.14 -10.47 0.98
C PRO A 13 -17.61 -9.05 0.63
N VAL A 14 -18.65 -8.95 -0.20
CA VAL A 14 -19.35 -7.70 -0.45
C VAL A 14 -20.50 -7.62 0.56
N PRO A 15 -20.45 -6.73 1.56
CA PRO A 15 -21.49 -6.66 2.59
C PRO A 15 -22.81 -6.12 2.00
N GLU A 16 -23.93 -6.50 2.62
CA GLU A 16 -25.19 -5.80 2.40
C GLU A 16 -25.03 -4.34 2.83
N SER A 17 -25.51 -3.40 2.02
CA SER A 17 -25.31 -1.98 2.25
C SER A 17 -26.57 -1.31 2.77
N ASP A 18 -26.45 -0.64 3.91
CA ASP A 18 -27.40 0.39 4.31
C ASP A 18 -27.04 1.68 3.57
N LEU A 19 -27.96 2.15 2.73
CA LEU A 19 -27.73 3.28 1.84
C LEU A 19 -28.30 4.56 2.45
N VAL A 20 -27.50 5.61 2.45
CA VAL A 20 -27.91 6.96 2.82
C VAL A 20 -27.91 7.87 1.60
N THR A 21 -28.82 8.84 1.58
CA THR A 21 -28.81 9.90 0.56
C THR A 21 -27.95 11.05 1.05
N PHE A 22 -27.09 11.57 0.19
CA PHE A 22 -26.35 12.82 0.40
C PHE A 22 -26.41 13.65 -0.89
N TYR A 23 -25.89 14.87 -0.88
CA TYR A 23 -25.94 15.76 -2.04
C TYR A 23 -24.53 16.11 -2.49
N TRP A 24 -24.27 16.05 -3.80
CA TRP A 24 -23.07 16.59 -4.43
C TRP A 24 -23.46 17.74 -5.35
N ASN A 25 -22.97 18.95 -5.08
CA ASN A 25 -23.35 20.16 -5.82
C ASN A 25 -24.88 20.28 -5.96
N ARG A 26 -25.60 20.01 -4.86
CA ARG A 26 -27.08 19.99 -4.74
C ARG A 26 -27.80 18.88 -5.50
N ALA A 27 -27.10 18.00 -6.21
CA ALA A 27 -27.68 16.81 -6.82
C ALA A 27 -27.69 15.65 -5.82
N PRO A 28 -28.81 14.93 -5.64
CA PRO A 28 -28.87 13.79 -4.73
C PRO A 28 -28.04 12.62 -5.26
N LEU A 29 -27.25 12.02 -4.38
CA LEU A 29 -26.43 10.81 -4.60
C LEU A 29 -26.66 9.81 -3.46
N THR A 30 -26.27 8.56 -3.70
CA THR A 30 -26.34 7.49 -2.70
C THR A 30 -24.95 7.06 -2.24
N ALA A 31 -24.79 6.84 -0.95
CA ALA A 31 -23.58 6.36 -0.31
C ALA A 31 -23.89 5.18 0.61
N GLN A 32 -22.90 4.34 0.90
CA GLN A 32 -22.99 3.42 2.03
C GLN A 32 -22.88 4.24 3.33
N ARG A 33 -23.65 3.86 4.36
CA ARG A 33 -23.52 4.46 5.68
C ARG A 33 -22.07 4.37 6.16
N ASP A 34 -21.58 5.45 6.76
CA ASP A 34 -20.23 5.60 7.31
C ASP A 34 -19.07 5.51 6.30
N GLU A 35 -19.35 5.44 4.99
CA GLU A 35 -18.28 5.47 3.99
C GLU A 35 -17.67 6.86 3.87
N MET A 36 -16.38 6.93 3.53
CA MET A 36 -15.71 8.22 3.34
C MET A 36 -16.27 8.96 2.13
N ILE A 37 -16.45 10.29 2.22
CA ILE A 37 -16.97 11.14 1.13
C ILE A 37 -16.21 10.87 -0.18
N SER A 38 -14.88 10.72 -0.14
CA SER A 38 -14.10 10.46 -1.35
C SER A 38 -14.52 9.17 -2.06
N SER A 39 -14.81 8.13 -1.28
CA SER A 39 -15.20 6.81 -1.78
C SER A 39 -16.63 6.85 -2.34
N ALA A 40 -17.52 7.61 -1.68
CA ALA A 40 -18.86 7.89 -2.16
C ALA A 40 -18.89 8.61 -3.51
N LEU A 41 -18.08 9.67 -3.64
CA LEU A 41 -17.98 10.42 -4.89
C LEU A 41 -17.47 9.55 -6.03
N ILE A 42 -16.40 8.78 -5.80
CA ILE A 42 -15.83 7.89 -6.82
C ILE A 42 -16.80 6.75 -7.16
N ALA A 43 -17.52 6.20 -6.18
CA ALA A 43 -18.56 5.19 -6.43
C ALA A 43 -19.69 5.71 -7.34
N ASN A 44 -19.92 7.03 -7.36
CA ASN A 44 -20.89 7.71 -8.22
C ASN A 44 -20.23 8.31 -9.49
N GLY A 45 -18.99 7.94 -9.82
CA GLY A 45 -18.30 8.36 -11.05
C GLY A 45 -17.67 9.75 -11.00
N ILE A 46 -17.57 10.35 -9.81
CA ILE A 46 -16.97 11.68 -9.61
C ILE A 46 -15.52 11.50 -9.19
N HIS A 47 -14.59 11.93 -10.05
CA HIS A 47 -13.14 11.83 -9.80
C HIS A 47 -12.46 13.20 -9.61
N VAL A 48 -13.15 14.28 -9.98
CA VAL A 48 -12.72 15.67 -9.79
C VAL A 48 -13.55 16.28 -8.67
N PHE A 49 -12.88 16.68 -7.59
CA PHE A 49 -13.51 17.19 -6.37
C PHE A 49 -13.54 18.73 -6.30
N GLY A 50 -12.94 19.40 -7.29
CA GLY A 50 -12.86 20.85 -7.40
C GLY A 50 -11.60 21.28 -8.16
N HIS A 51 -11.35 22.59 -8.19
CA HIS A 51 -10.22 23.18 -8.92
C HIS A 51 -9.37 24.08 -8.03
N HIS A 52 -8.06 24.00 -8.21
CA HIS A 52 -7.13 24.80 -7.42
C HIS A 52 -7.23 26.28 -7.79
N HIS A 53 -7.47 27.14 -6.79
CA HIS A 53 -7.67 28.59 -6.97
C HIS A 53 -6.56 29.33 -7.74
N LYS A 54 -5.30 28.89 -7.62
CA LYS A 54 -4.13 29.54 -8.27
C LYS A 54 -4.04 29.32 -9.78
N ASP A 55 -4.43 28.15 -10.29
CA ASP A 55 -4.19 27.76 -11.69
C ASP A 55 -5.39 27.07 -12.37
N GLY A 56 -6.51 26.89 -11.67
CA GLY A 56 -7.71 26.26 -12.20
C GLY A 56 -7.59 24.76 -12.45
N THR A 57 -6.50 24.11 -12.04
CA THR A 57 -6.29 22.69 -12.34
C THR A 57 -7.10 21.81 -11.40
N ALA A 58 -7.64 20.72 -11.95
CA ALA A 58 -8.48 19.78 -11.23
C ALA A 58 -7.78 19.16 -10.00
N GLN A 59 -8.61 18.82 -9.01
CA GLN A 59 -8.22 18.19 -7.76
C GLN A 59 -9.00 16.91 -7.54
N GLY A 60 -8.44 15.99 -6.76
CA GLY A 60 -9.00 14.67 -6.51
C GLY A 60 -8.16 13.91 -5.49
N ILE A 61 -8.45 12.63 -5.29
CA ILE A 61 -7.74 11.82 -4.30
C ILE A 61 -6.29 11.52 -4.72
N PHE A 62 -5.41 11.38 -3.71
CA PHE A 62 -4.04 10.86 -3.89
C PHE A 62 -3.68 9.82 -2.81
N CYS A 63 -3.83 10.13 -1.52
CA CYS A 63 -3.28 9.30 -0.42
C CYS A 63 -4.31 8.48 0.39
N ALA A 64 -5.59 8.90 0.39
CA ALA A 64 -6.68 8.31 1.18
C ALA A 64 -6.39 8.06 2.67
N ASN A 65 -5.52 8.86 3.29
CA ASN A 65 -5.11 8.68 4.68
C ASN A 65 -4.91 10.00 5.44
N GLY A 66 -5.45 11.11 4.91
CA GLY A 66 -5.34 12.42 5.55
C GLY A 66 -3.96 13.09 5.47
N GLN A 67 -2.97 12.50 4.80
CA GLN A 67 -1.61 13.08 4.76
C GLN A 67 -1.44 14.20 3.71
N CYS A 68 -2.25 14.18 2.65
CA CYS A 68 -2.33 15.24 1.64
C CYS A 68 -3.66 16.01 1.75
N ALA A 69 -3.80 17.10 0.99
CA ALA A 69 -5.03 17.91 0.92
C ALA A 69 -5.59 18.07 -0.50
N LYS A 70 -5.22 17.18 -1.44
CA LYS A 70 -5.72 17.24 -2.83
C LYS A 70 -7.20 16.84 -2.94
N CYS A 71 -7.74 16.14 -1.94
CA CYS A 71 -9.10 15.63 -1.92
C CYS A 71 -10.09 16.58 -1.20
N THR A 72 -9.74 17.85 -1.02
CA THR A 72 -10.58 18.78 -0.27
C THR A 72 -11.93 18.99 -0.97
N VAL A 73 -13.00 19.00 -0.17
CA VAL A 73 -14.38 19.32 -0.56
C VAL A 73 -14.98 20.24 0.50
N ILE A 74 -16.12 20.86 0.20
CA ILE A 74 -16.90 21.62 1.18
C ILE A 74 -18.05 20.74 1.66
N ALA A 75 -17.98 20.23 2.89
CA ALA A 75 -19.06 19.45 3.50
C ALA A 75 -19.80 20.31 4.52
N ASN A 76 -21.12 20.51 4.31
CA ASN A 76 -21.98 21.35 5.13
C ASN A 76 -21.40 22.76 5.38
N GLY A 77 -20.81 23.35 4.33
CA GLY A 77 -20.17 24.68 4.42
C GLY A 77 -18.74 24.68 5.01
N ILE A 78 -18.19 23.53 5.40
CA ILE A 78 -16.87 23.41 6.01
C ILE A 78 -15.90 22.69 5.06
N ALA A 79 -14.70 23.25 4.88
CA ALA A 79 -13.65 22.57 4.12
C ALA A 79 -13.12 21.35 4.87
N VAL A 80 -13.20 20.17 4.26
CA VAL A 80 -12.76 18.92 4.85
C VAL A 80 -11.96 18.08 3.87
N LYS A 81 -11.11 17.19 4.38
CA LYS A 81 -10.48 16.13 3.58
C LYS A 81 -11.50 15.02 3.36
N SER A 82 -12.03 14.90 2.14
CA SER A 82 -13.08 13.92 1.80
C SER A 82 -12.71 12.46 2.13
N CYS A 83 -11.42 12.12 2.16
CA CYS A 83 -10.96 10.78 2.52
C CYS A 83 -10.94 10.45 4.02
N MET A 84 -11.21 11.43 4.88
CA MET A 84 -11.18 11.30 6.34
C MET A 84 -12.54 11.61 6.99
N VAL A 85 -13.55 11.98 6.21
CA VAL A 85 -14.88 12.33 6.71
C VAL A 85 -15.89 11.38 6.10
N ALA A 86 -16.66 10.72 6.97
CA ALA A 86 -17.73 9.82 6.58
C ALA A 86 -18.97 10.58 6.10
N VAL A 87 -19.68 10.03 5.12
CA VAL A 87 -20.96 10.54 4.64
C VAL A 87 -22.02 10.37 5.72
N GLN A 88 -22.85 11.40 5.87
CA GLN A 88 -24.04 11.38 6.71
C GLN A 88 -25.29 11.58 5.86
N GLU A 89 -26.42 11.08 6.34
CA GLU A 89 -27.70 11.26 5.66
C GLU A 89 -28.06 12.75 5.56
N ASN A 90 -28.46 13.17 4.36
CA ASN A 90 -28.72 14.54 3.94
C ASN A 90 -27.51 15.49 4.01
N MET A 91 -26.28 14.98 4.11
CA MET A 91 -25.07 15.81 4.04
C MET A 91 -25.00 16.55 2.70
N MET A 92 -24.70 17.85 2.74
CA MET A 92 -24.44 18.65 1.55
C MET A 92 -22.93 18.70 1.30
N VAL A 93 -22.49 18.16 0.18
CA VAL A 93 -21.09 18.19 -0.26
C VAL A 93 -21.00 19.00 -1.54
N GLU A 94 -20.07 19.95 -1.59
CA GLU A 94 -19.83 20.81 -2.75
C GLU A 94 -18.37 20.72 -3.18
N SER A 95 -18.12 20.98 -4.47
CA SER A 95 -16.77 21.04 -5.00
C SER A 95 -15.98 22.18 -4.37
N ALA A 96 -14.70 21.94 -4.11
CA ALA A 96 -13.80 22.96 -3.56
C ALA A 96 -13.25 23.86 -4.69
N ASP A 97 -14.12 24.68 -5.27
CA ASP A 97 -13.74 25.64 -6.31
C ASP A 97 -13.39 27.01 -5.69
N GLY A 98 -12.12 27.39 -5.80
CA GLY A 98 -11.60 28.62 -5.18
C GLY A 98 -11.12 28.41 -3.74
N LEU A 99 -11.09 29.49 -2.95
CA LEU A 99 -10.74 29.41 -1.53
C LEU A 99 -12.00 29.18 -0.69
N PRO A 100 -12.00 28.22 0.25
CA PRO A 100 -13.09 28.04 1.18
C PRO A 100 -13.36 29.32 1.97
N LYS A 101 -14.64 29.60 2.24
CA LYS A 101 -15.05 30.67 3.14
C LYS A 101 -15.21 30.09 4.54
N LEU A 102 -14.87 30.89 5.55
CA LEU A 102 -15.26 30.54 6.92
C LEU A 102 -16.79 30.63 7.02
N PRO A 103 -17.44 29.67 7.67
CA PRO A 103 -18.87 29.77 7.96
C PRO A 103 -19.11 31.01 8.85
N GLU A 104 -20.22 31.72 8.61
CA GLU A 104 -20.70 32.76 9.52
C GLU A 104 -21.21 32.07 10.79
N ASP A 105 -20.33 31.90 11.78
CA ASP A 105 -20.69 31.24 13.03
C ASP A 105 -21.44 32.19 13.96
N VAL A 106 -22.52 31.72 14.57
CA VAL A 106 -23.49 32.56 15.30
C VAL A 106 -23.61 32.17 16.78
N ALA A 107 -22.99 31.06 17.21
CA ALA A 107 -23.09 30.56 18.58
C ALA A 107 -21.76 30.63 19.34
N ALA A 108 -21.81 31.06 20.60
CA ALA A 108 -20.65 30.95 21.49
C ALA A 108 -20.37 29.48 21.81
N LEU A 109 -19.13 29.04 21.61
CA LEU A 109 -18.69 27.70 21.99
C LEU A 109 -18.33 27.66 23.48
N GLU A 110 -18.92 26.71 24.22
CA GLU A 110 -18.49 26.38 25.57
C GLU A 110 -17.45 25.25 25.50
N PHE A 111 -16.28 25.49 26.08
CA PHE A 111 -15.20 24.52 26.07
C PHE A 111 -15.16 23.72 27.37
N ALA A 112 -15.20 22.40 27.25
CA ALA A 112 -14.95 21.52 28.38
C ALA A 112 -13.48 21.61 28.84
N PRO A 113 -13.19 21.36 30.12
CA PRO A 113 -11.81 21.18 30.59
C PRO A 113 -11.08 20.09 29.80
N ILE A 114 -9.77 20.26 29.59
CA ILE A 114 -8.93 19.23 28.99
C ILE A 114 -8.91 18.01 29.90
N GLU A 115 -9.28 16.86 29.37
CA GLU A 115 -9.06 15.58 30.04
C GLU A 115 -7.58 15.19 29.92
N GLU A 116 -6.95 14.94 31.06
CA GLU A 116 -5.58 14.45 31.15
C GLU A 116 -5.58 12.98 31.54
N ILE A 117 -4.84 12.15 30.79
CA ILE A 117 -4.75 10.70 31.00
C ILE A 117 -3.29 10.34 31.26
N GLU A 118 -3.05 9.55 32.31
CA GLU A 118 -1.75 8.94 32.59
C GLU A 118 -1.72 7.48 32.13
N THR A 119 -0.60 7.09 31.50
CA THR A 119 -0.35 5.71 31.07
C THR A 119 1.13 5.36 31.23
N ASP A 120 1.45 4.08 31.38
CA ASP A 120 2.86 3.66 31.38
C ASP A 120 3.40 3.73 29.94
N VAL A 121 2.65 3.16 29.00
CA VAL A 121 3.03 3.14 27.58
C VAL A 121 1.94 3.76 26.72
N LEU A 122 2.34 4.62 25.79
CA LEU A 122 1.50 5.08 24.68
C LEU A 122 2.01 4.49 23.36
N ILE A 123 1.19 3.67 22.69
CA ILE A 123 1.47 3.14 21.36
C ILE A 123 0.75 4.01 20.33
N ILE A 124 1.51 4.64 19.44
CA ILE A 124 0.97 5.45 18.34
C ILE A 124 0.92 4.57 17.08
N GLY A 125 -0.25 4.06 16.73
CA GLY A 125 -0.51 3.24 15.54
C GLY A 125 -0.92 1.80 15.87
N GLY A 126 -2.13 1.40 15.45
CA GLY A 126 -2.73 0.07 15.58
C GLY A 126 -2.47 -0.85 14.39
N GLY A 127 -1.33 -0.66 13.70
CA GLY A 127 -0.86 -1.54 12.63
C GLY A 127 -0.16 -2.81 13.15
N PRO A 128 0.37 -3.66 12.24
CA PRO A 128 0.97 -4.95 12.60
C PRO A 128 2.04 -4.87 13.70
N SER A 129 2.92 -3.87 13.65
CA SER A 129 3.98 -3.68 14.65
C SER A 129 3.43 -3.21 16.00
N GLY A 130 2.47 -2.28 16.00
CA GLY A 130 1.82 -1.78 17.21
C GLY A 130 1.00 -2.86 17.93
N LEU A 131 0.23 -3.64 17.17
CA LEU A 131 -0.55 -4.77 17.72
C LEU A 131 0.37 -5.84 18.30
N ALA A 132 1.41 -6.24 17.56
CA ALA A 132 2.36 -7.23 18.04
C ALA A 132 3.10 -6.77 19.31
N ALA A 133 3.46 -5.48 19.40
CA ALA A 133 4.06 -4.91 20.59
C ALA A 133 3.08 -4.86 21.77
N ALA A 134 1.83 -4.45 21.55
CA ALA A 134 0.79 -4.40 22.57
C ALA A 134 0.58 -5.78 23.23
N ILE A 135 0.52 -6.84 22.43
CA ILE A 135 0.42 -8.23 22.91
C ILE A 135 1.60 -8.58 23.84
N GLN A 136 2.84 -8.24 23.44
CA GLN A 136 4.01 -8.54 24.26
C GLN A 136 4.05 -7.72 25.57
N ILE A 137 3.65 -6.45 25.52
CA ILE A 137 3.62 -5.57 26.70
C ILE A 137 2.55 -6.03 27.69
N ALA A 138 1.37 -6.40 27.18
CA ALA A 138 0.24 -6.86 27.99
C ALA A 138 0.51 -8.15 28.75
N ALA A 139 1.39 -9.03 28.24
CA ALA A 139 1.83 -10.23 28.94
C ALA A 139 2.46 -9.94 30.33
N TYR A 140 2.85 -8.69 30.59
CA TYR A 140 3.41 -8.20 31.85
C TYR A 140 2.48 -7.24 32.61
N ASN A 141 1.20 -7.15 32.23
CA ASN A 141 0.18 -6.28 32.84
C ASN A 141 0.56 -4.78 32.91
N ILE A 142 1.35 -4.30 31.95
CA ILE A 142 1.75 -2.88 31.88
C ILE A 142 0.61 -2.06 31.27
N LYS A 143 0.20 -0.98 31.95
CA LYS A 143 -0.90 -0.13 31.51
C LYS A 143 -0.53 0.57 30.21
N THR A 144 -1.28 0.26 29.16
CA THR A 144 -0.98 0.74 27.80
C THR A 144 -2.20 1.43 27.22
N VAL A 145 -1.99 2.57 26.56
CA VAL A 145 -2.98 3.18 25.66
C VAL A 145 -2.47 2.97 24.24
N LEU A 146 -3.27 2.31 23.41
CA LEU A 146 -3.00 2.17 21.97
C LEU A 146 -3.96 3.06 21.21
N ILE A 147 -3.42 3.97 20.40
CA ILE A 147 -4.24 4.85 19.55
C ILE A 147 -4.09 4.48 18.08
N ASP A 148 -5.18 4.58 17.33
CA ASP A 148 -5.18 4.51 15.86
C ASP A 148 -6.15 5.55 15.29
N ASP A 149 -5.77 6.17 14.17
CA ASP A 149 -6.57 7.22 13.53
C ASP A 149 -7.75 6.66 12.72
N LYS A 150 -7.87 5.34 12.59
CA LYS A 150 -8.95 4.64 11.90
C LYS A 150 -10.00 4.10 12.87
N ASN A 151 -11.13 3.69 12.30
CA ASN A 151 -12.26 3.08 13.00
C ASN A 151 -12.09 1.57 13.25
N GLU A 152 -10.99 0.96 12.79
CA GLU A 152 -10.64 -0.43 13.05
C GLU A 152 -9.11 -0.60 13.15
N LEU A 153 -8.69 -1.61 13.92
CA LEU A 153 -7.27 -2.00 14.04
C LEU A 153 -6.81 -2.85 12.84
N GLY A 154 -5.49 -2.97 12.69
CA GLY A 154 -4.84 -3.81 11.67
C GLY A 154 -3.97 -2.99 10.71
N GLY A 155 -4.11 -1.67 10.70
CA GLY A 155 -3.33 -0.76 9.85
C GLY A 155 -3.41 -1.15 8.38
N LYS A 156 -2.26 -1.24 7.70
CA LYS A 156 -2.25 -1.56 6.26
C LYS A 156 -2.53 -3.02 5.92
N LEU A 157 -2.54 -3.93 6.89
CA LEU A 157 -2.88 -5.34 6.66
C LEU A 157 -4.32 -5.52 6.17
N VAL A 158 -5.26 -4.71 6.66
CA VAL A 158 -6.69 -4.79 6.30
C VAL A 158 -6.92 -4.56 4.80
N LEU A 159 -5.97 -3.91 4.12
CA LEU A 159 -6.01 -3.62 2.69
C LEU A 159 -5.40 -4.73 1.82
N GLN A 160 -4.86 -5.80 2.41
CA GLN A 160 -4.09 -6.81 1.68
C GLN A 160 -4.91 -8.09 1.48
N THR A 161 -5.29 -8.35 0.23
CA THR A 161 -6.03 -9.56 -0.16
C THR A 161 -5.06 -10.69 -0.50
N HIS A 162 -3.80 -10.43 -0.81
CA HIS A 162 -2.80 -11.45 -1.07
C HIS A 162 -2.35 -12.17 0.23
N LYS A 163 -1.87 -13.41 0.06
CA LYS A 163 -1.24 -14.21 1.12
C LYS A 163 0.17 -13.70 1.41
N PHE A 164 0.55 -13.62 2.68
CA PHE A 164 1.84 -13.06 3.11
C PHE A 164 3.01 -14.06 3.03
N PHE A 165 4.20 -13.51 2.80
CA PHE A 165 5.49 -14.20 2.89
C PHE A 165 6.01 -14.17 4.32
N GLY A 166 7.02 -14.98 4.63
CA GLY A 166 7.65 -15.07 5.95
C GLY A 166 7.61 -16.47 6.54
N SER A 167 7.77 -16.51 7.86
CA SER A 167 7.61 -17.70 8.68
C SER A 167 6.13 -17.93 9.00
N GLU A 168 5.65 -19.16 8.79
CA GLU A 168 4.29 -19.57 9.20
C GLU A 168 4.12 -19.43 10.72
N GLU A 169 5.08 -19.94 11.50
CA GLU A 169 5.06 -19.91 12.97
C GLU A 169 5.06 -18.48 13.53
N ASP A 170 5.93 -17.61 13.01
CA ASP A 170 6.17 -16.31 13.64
C ASP A 170 5.29 -15.18 13.07
N SER A 171 4.91 -15.31 11.80
CA SER A 171 4.28 -14.26 10.98
C SER A 171 3.01 -14.71 10.28
N ARG A 172 2.52 -15.94 10.53
CA ARG A 172 1.30 -16.50 9.92
C ARG A 172 1.37 -16.54 8.38
N ALA A 173 2.57 -16.69 7.82
CA ALA A 173 2.78 -16.69 6.38
C ALA A 173 1.91 -17.76 5.66
N GLY A 174 1.42 -17.43 4.47
CA GLY A 174 0.39 -18.22 3.77
C GLY A 174 -1.06 -17.88 4.15
N THR A 175 -1.25 -16.97 5.11
CA THR A 175 -2.54 -16.34 5.45
C THR A 175 -2.66 -14.98 4.77
N ARG A 176 -3.87 -14.51 4.47
CA ARG A 176 -4.07 -13.20 3.82
C ARG A 176 -3.87 -12.08 4.82
N GLY A 177 -3.36 -10.93 4.37
CA GLY A 177 -3.04 -9.84 5.30
C GLY A 177 -4.22 -9.36 6.12
N HIS A 178 -5.38 -9.16 5.48
CA HIS A 178 -6.57 -8.71 6.19
C HIS A 178 -7.05 -9.71 7.27
N GLU A 179 -6.83 -11.01 7.07
CA GLU A 179 -7.09 -12.03 8.09
C GLU A 179 -6.09 -11.94 9.25
N ILE A 180 -4.79 -11.76 8.95
CA ILE A 180 -3.75 -11.55 9.98
C ILE A 180 -4.09 -10.31 10.83
N GLY A 181 -4.49 -9.21 10.18
CA GLY A 181 -4.91 -7.98 10.86
C GLY A 181 -6.07 -8.22 11.82
N LYS A 182 -7.12 -8.92 11.37
CA LYS A 182 -8.28 -9.29 12.21
C LYS A 182 -7.88 -10.17 13.41
N ILE A 183 -6.99 -11.14 13.21
CA ILE A 183 -6.53 -12.02 14.28
C ILE A 183 -5.78 -11.22 15.36
N LEU A 184 -4.83 -10.37 14.96
CA LEU A 184 -4.06 -9.54 15.89
C LEU A 184 -4.94 -8.50 16.61
N ALA A 185 -5.87 -7.88 15.88
CA ALA A 185 -6.83 -6.94 16.45
C ALA A 185 -7.71 -7.61 17.51
N ALA A 186 -8.25 -8.79 17.21
CA ALA A 186 -9.06 -9.55 18.16
C ALA A 186 -8.27 -9.96 19.41
N GLU A 187 -6.99 -10.33 19.25
CA GLU A 187 -6.12 -10.63 20.39
C GLU A 187 -5.94 -9.39 21.29
N VAL A 188 -5.62 -8.22 20.71
CA VAL A 188 -5.42 -6.98 21.47
C VAL A 188 -6.69 -6.49 22.18
N LEU A 189 -7.85 -6.58 21.53
CA LEU A 189 -9.12 -6.14 22.10
C LEU A 189 -9.56 -6.96 23.33
N ASN A 190 -8.97 -8.14 23.55
CA ASN A 190 -9.24 -8.99 24.71
C ASN A 190 -8.19 -8.82 25.84
N LEU A 191 -7.30 -7.83 25.75
CA LEU A 191 -6.26 -7.58 26.76
C LEU A 191 -6.70 -6.49 27.75
N ASP A 192 -6.88 -6.86 29.02
CA ASP A 192 -7.36 -5.92 30.06
C ASP A 192 -6.40 -4.76 30.34
N SER A 193 -5.10 -4.92 30.08
CA SER A 193 -4.08 -3.89 30.32
C SER A 193 -3.90 -2.89 29.16
N VAL A 194 -4.64 -3.07 28.05
CA VAL A 194 -4.52 -2.25 26.85
C VAL A 194 -5.84 -1.52 26.59
N ASP A 195 -5.85 -0.20 26.80
CA ASP A 195 -6.96 0.66 26.41
C ASP A 195 -6.80 1.07 24.94
N VAL A 196 -7.74 0.63 24.10
CA VAL A 196 -7.71 0.86 22.64
C VAL A 196 -8.57 2.05 22.29
N TRP A 197 -7.94 3.09 21.74
CA TRP A 197 -8.61 4.27 21.24
C TRP A 197 -8.57 4.31 19.72
N LEU A 198 -9.70 3.97 19.10
CA LEU A 198 -9.96 4.17 17.68
C LEU A 198 -10.34 5.63 17.41
N ASN A 199 -10.37 6.03 16.13
CA ASN A 199 -10.66 7.40 15.70
C ASN A 199 -9.82 8.44 16.48
N SER A 200 -8.56 8.11 16.73
CA SER A 200 -7.68 8.82 17.67
C SER A 200 -6.37 9.23 16.99
N THR A 201 -6.24 10.53 16.74
CA THR A 201 -5.10 11.09 16.00
C THR A 201 -4.14 11.79 16.96
N ALA A 202 -2.88 11.32 17.02
CA ALA A 202 -1.80 12.05 17.68
C ALA A 202 -1.43 13.29 16.85
N LEU A 203 -1.40 14.45 17.52
CA LEU A 203 -1.14 15.73 16.89
C LEU A 203 0.32 16.16 17.02
N PHE A 204 0.89 15.98 18.20
CA PHE A 204 2.26 16.39 18.53
C PHE A 204 2.72 15.80 19.87
N VAL A 205 4.03 15.70 20.08
CA VAL A 205 4.66 15.40 21.38
C VAL A 205 5.27 16.68 21.92
N PHE A 206 4.73 17.21 23.01
CA PHE A 206 5.10 18.51 23.56
C PHE A 206 6.28 18.40 24.54
N SER A 207 7.00 19.51 24.71
CA SER A 207 8.19 19.60 25.56
C SER A 207 7.91 19.42 27.06
N ASP A 208 6.66 19.58 27.50
CA ASP A 208 6.20 19.29 28.86
C ASP A 208 5.86 17.80 29.07
N LYS A 209 6.30 16.95 28.13
CA LYS A 209 6.15 15.49 28.13
C LYS A 209 4.71 14.99 27.99
N LYS A 210 3.85 15.79 27.34
CA LYS A 210 2.47 15.40 27.00
C LYS A 210 2.31 15.16 25.51
N VAL A 211 1.38 14.29 25.15
CA VAL A 211 0.97 14.03 23.76
C VAL A 211 -0.45 14.54 23.56
N GLY A 212 -0.63 15.46 22.62
CA GLY A 212 -1.97 15.94 22.23
C GLY A 212 -2.64 14.96 21.29
N ILE A 213 -3.83 14.49 21.64
CA ILE A 213 -4.59 13.50 20.87
C ILE A 213 -6.01 14.01 20.66
N ILE A 214 -6.52 13.89 19.43
CA ILE A 214 -7.96 14.05 19.14
C ILE A 214 -8.58 12.66 19.12
N LYS A 215 -9.36 12.32 20.14
CA LYS A 215 -10.13 11.07 20.23
C LYS A 215 -11.60 11.37 19.99
N ASP A 216 -12.19 10.75 18.97
CA ASP A 216 -13.62 10.94 18.62
C ASP A 216 -13.99 12.43 18.51
N GLY A 217 -13.08 13.25 17.96
CA GLY A 217 -13.27 14.70 17.82
C GLY A 217 -13.10 15.52 19.10
N ILE A 218 -12.62 14.93 20.21
CA ILE A 218 -12.37 15.60 21.49
C ILE A 218 -10.88 15.63 21.77
N TYR A 219 -10.34 16.81 22.10
CA TYR A 219 -8.94 16.98 22.46
C TYR A 219 -8.65 16.47 23.87
N LYS A 220 -7.61 15.64 23.98
CA LYS A 220 -7.11 15.03 25.21
C LYS A 220 -5.59 15.21 25.29
N LEU A 221 -5.08 15.28 26.52
CA LEU A 221 -3.64 15.23 26.79
C LEU A 221 -3.29 13.91 27.45
N VAL A 222 -2.31 13.20 26.90
CA VAL A 222 -1.79 11.95 27.48
C VAL A 222 -0.38 12.19 28.00
N SER A 223 -0.13 11.77 29.24
CA SER A 223 1.17 11.78 29.90
C SER A 223 1.73 10.35 29.99
N PRO A 224 2.50 9.90 29.00
CA PRO A 224 3.10 8.57 29.01
C PRO A 224 4.45 8.54 29.75
N LYS A 225 4.78 7.42 30.40
CA LYS A 225 6.17 7.16 30.84
C LYS A 225 7.07 6.76 29.67
N CYS A 226 6.50 6.13 28.64
CA CYS A 226 7.20 5.70 27.44
C CYS A 226 6.30 5.76 26.20
N ILE A 227 6.87 6.07 25.04
CA ILE A 227 6.17 6.04 23.74
C ILE A 227 6.71 4.90 22.87
N LEU A 228 5.82 4.18 22.19
CA LEU A 228 6.16 3.37 21.03
C LEU A 228 5.58 4.03 19.76
N ASN A 229 6.45 4.49 18.88
CA ASN A 229 6.06 4.96 17.56
C ASN A 229 5.90 3.76 16.60
N ALA A 230 4.65 3.44 16.27
CA ALA A 230 4.26 2.44 15.29
C ALA A 230 3.37 3.07 14.18
N ALA A 231 3.52 4.38 13.93
CA ALA A 231 2.66 5.15 13.03
C ALA A 231 2.82 4.76 11.54
N GLY A 232 3.83 3.96 11.21
CA GLY A 232 4.10 3.45 9.87
C GLY A 232 4.85 4.45 8.98
N ALA A 233 4.47 4.51 7.71
CA ALA A 233 5.08 5.38 6.72
C ALA A 233 4.05 6.02 5.78
N ARG A 234 4.48 7.03 5.03
CA ARG A 234 3.71 7.73 3.99
C ARG A 234 4.33 7.51 2.62
N GLU A 235 3.50 7.59 1.59
CA GLU A 235 3.92 7.33 0.22
C GLU A 235 4.74 8.48 -0.35
N LYS A 236 5.81 8.13 -1.09
CA LYS A 236 6.55 9.09 -1.90
C LYS A 236 5.77 9.47 -3.13
N PHE A 237 6.00 10.69 -3.60
CA PHE A 237 5.48 11.18 -4.87
C PHE A 237 6.61 11.33 -5.89
N LEU A 238 6.26 11.42 -7.17
CA LEU A 238 7.22 11.60 -8.26
C LEU A 238 6.95 12.92 -8.99
N ARG A 239 8.02 13.55 -9.48
CA ARG A 239 7.95 14.76 -10.33
C ARG A 239 7.91 14.33 -11.79
N PHE A 240 6.89 14.77 -12.51
CA PHE A 240 6.79 14.61 -13.96
C PHE A 240 5.80 15.66 -14.50
N PRO A 241 5.96 16.13 -15.76
CA PRO A 241 4.94 16.89 -16.47
C PRO A 241 3.56 16.25 -16.36
N GLY A 242 2.55 17.02 -15.95
CA GLY A 242 1.18 16.53 -15.74
C GLY A 242 0.91 15.88 -14.37
N ASN A 243 1.86 15.90 -13.42
CA ASN A 243 1.65 15.32 -12.08
C ASN A 243 0.61 16.05 -11.20
N ASN A 244 0.02 17.13 -11.70
CA ASN A 244 -1.11 17.84 -11.10
C ASN A 244 -2.49 17.26 -11.49
N LEU A 245 -2.59 16.50 -12.59
CA LEU A 245 -3.86 15.94 -13.08
C LEU A 245 -4.60 15.12 -12.01
N ALA A 246 -5.92 15.09 -12.08
CA ALA A 246 -6.74 14.15 -11.30
C ALA A 246 -6.48 12.71 -11.76
N ARG A 247 -6.88 11.73 -10.94
CA ARG A 247 -6.65 10.28 -11.18
C ARG A 247 -5.17 9.87 -11.20
N ILE A 248 -4.39 10.50 -10.34
CA ILE A 248 -3.05 10.04 -9.94
C ILE A 248 -3.14 9.62 -8.48
N TYR A 249 -2.99 8.33 -8.21
CA TYR A 249 -3.18 7.73 -6.89
C TYR A 249 -1.86 7.21 -6.32
N GLY A 250 -1.73 7.28 -4.99
CA GLY A 250 -0.82 6.40 -4.26
C GLY A 250 -1.39 4.98 -4.21
N ALA A 251 -0.53 3.99 -4.08
CA ALA A 251 -0.90 2.61 -3.89
C ALA A 251 -1.82 2.41 -2.67
N GLY A 252 -1.56 3.10 -1.57
CA GLY A 252 -2.38 3.07 -0.36
C GLY A 252 -3.80 3.55 -0.62
N ALA A 253 -3.97 4.64 -1.37
CA ALA A 253 -5.28 5.14 -1.76
C ALA A 253 -6.03 4.19 -2.66
N PHE A 254 -5.34 3.66 -3.67
CA PHE A 254 -5.91 2.68 -4.59
C PHE A 254 -6.40 1.45 -3.83
N GLN A 255 -5.56 0.87 -2.97
CA GLN A 255 -5.90 -0.30 -2.16
C GLN A 255 -7.04 -0.02 -1.17
N THR A 256 -7.09 1.17 -0.58
CA THR A 256 -8.23 1.59 0.25
C THR A 256 -9.53 1.56 -0.53
N LEU A 257 -9.56 2.15 -1.73
CA LEU A 257 -10.77 2.19 -2.56
C LEU A 257 -11.20 0.78 -2.99
N VAL A 258 -10.28 -0.04 -3.53
CA VAL A 258 -10.65 -1.34 -4.10
C VAL A 258 -10.88 -2.44 -3.05
N ASN A 259 -10.12 -2.46 -1.95
CA ASN A 259 -10.15 -3.58 -1.00
C ASN A 259 -10.91 -3.28 0.29
N ARG A 260 -10.90 -2.01 0.78
CA ARG A 260 -11.68 -1.66 1.97
C ARG A 260 -13.07 -1.17 1.59
N ASP A 261 -13.12 -0.23 0.64
CA ASP A 261 -14.37 0.44 0.27
C ASP A 261 -15.12 -0.29 -0.86
N LEU A 262 -14.50 -1.29 -1.49
CA LEU A 262 -15.05 -2.08 -2.60
C LEU A 262 -15.57 -1.20 -3.74
N VAL A 263 -14.84 -0.12 -4.04
CA VAL A 263 -15.08 0.80 -5.15
C VAL A 263 -14.01 0.56 -6.21
N ARG A 264 -14.42 0.41 -7.46
CA ARG A 264 -13.55 0.38 -8.64
C ARG A 264 -13.24 1.82 -9.05
N PRO A 265 -12.06 2.40 -8.71
CA PRO A 265 -11.83 3.81 -8.94
C PRO A 265 -11.37 4.12 -10.37
N THR A 266 -11.22 3.09 -11.21
CA THR A 266 -10.59 3.18 -12.51
C THR A 266 -10.91 1.99 -13.40
N GLU A 267 -10.85 2.17 -14.71
CA GLU A 267 -11.00 1.08 -15.67
C GLU A 267 -9.64 0.59 -16.18
N ARG A 268 -8.67 1.49 -16.42
CA ARG A 268 -7.38 1.21 -17.04
C ARG A 268 -6.22 1.83 -16.25
N LEU A 269 -5.56 1.00 -15.45
CA LEU A 269 -4.49 1.39 -14.53
C LEU A 269 -3.10 1.24 -15.17
N PHE A 270 -2.28 2.28 -15.06
CA PHE A 270 -0.84 2.19 -15.33
C PHE A 270 -0.04 2.40 -14.03
N ILE A 271 0.97 1.56 -13.78
CA ILE A 271 1.70 1.54 -12.49
C ILE A 271 3.14 2.01 -12.65
N ILE A 272 3.57 2.90 -11.75
CA ILE A 272 4.96 3.37 -11.65
C ILE A 272 5.59 2.80 -10.37
N GLY A 273 6.61 1.96 -10.54
CA GLY A 273 7.36 1.32 -9.46
C GLY A 273 7.15 -0.19 -9.40
N GLY A 274 8.24 -0.96 -9.49
CA GLY A 274 8.30 -2.43 -9.45
C GLY A 274 8.70 -2.99 -8.08
N GLY A 275 8.49 -2.23 -7.00
CA GLY A 275 8.55 -2.75 -5.63
C GLY A 275 7.33 -3.63 -5.28
N ASN A 276 7.37 -4.32 -4.13
CA ASN A 276 6.25 -5.17 -3.68
C ASN A 276 4.91 -4.42 -3.69
N VAL A 277 4.90 -3.17 -3.24
CA VAL A 277 3.70 -2.32 -3.23
C VAL A 277 3.06 -2.17 -4.61
N GLY A 278 3.84 -1.83 -5.65
CA GLY A 278 3.33 -1.66 -7.01
C GLY A 278 2.88 -2.97 -7.63
N LEU A 279 3.67 -4.04 -7.46
CA LEU A 279 3.33 -5.37 -7.97
C LEU A 279 2.05 -5.94 -7.33
N ILE A 280 1.89 -5.77 -6.01
CA ILE A 280 0.70 -6.20 -5.29
C ILE A 280 -0.52 -5.35 -5.65
N ALA A 281 -0.34 -4.03 -5.83
CA ALA A 281 -1.42 -3.16 -6.29
C ALA A 281 -1.95 -3.57 -7.67
N GLY A 282 -1.06 -3.94 -8.61
CA GLY A 282 -1.47 -4.51 -9.90
C GLY A 282 -2.25 -5.81 -9.75
N TYR A 283 -1.88 -6.65 -8.78
CA TYR A 283 -2.59 -7.90 -8.54
C TYR A 283 -3.98 -7.63 -7.94
N HIS A 284 -4.10 -6.70 -7.00
CA HIS A 284 -5.39 -6.27 -6.47
C HIS A 284 -6.28 -5.63 -7.55
N ALA A 285 -5.70 -4.88 -8.50
CA ALA A 285 -6.43 -4.34 -9.64
C ALA A 285 -7.07 -5.45 -10.48
N LEU A 286 -6.30 -6.49 -10.83
CA LEU A 286 -6.83 -7.64 -11.55
C LEU A 286 -7.93 -8.38 -10.75
N GLN A 287 -7.77 -8.53 -9.43
CA GLN A 287 -8.81 -9.11 -8.58
C GLN A 287 -10.11 -8.30 -8.54
N ALA A 288 -10.01 -6.98 -8.70
CA ALA A 288 -11.13 -6.05 -8.78
C ALA A 288 -11.69 -5.89 -10.21
N GLY A 289 -11.19 -6.65 -11.19
CA GLY A 289 -11.60 -6.57 -12.59
C GLY A 289 -11.22 -5.26 -13.29
N ILE A 290 -10.07 -4.70 -12.92
CA ILE A 290 -9.48 -3.51 -13.51
C ILE A 290 -8.38 -3.94 -14.50
N ASP A 291 -8.37 -3.34 -15.68
CA ASP A 291 -7.33 -3.56 -16.66
C ASP A 291 -6.02 -2.94 -16.17
N VAL A 292 -4.94 -3.73 -16.15
CA VAL A 292 -3.60 -3.24 -15.83
C VAL A 292 -2.81 -3.14 -17.12
N VAL A 293 -2.71 -1.91 -17.64
CA VAL A 293 -2.12 -1.57 -18.93
C VAL A 293 -0.63 -1.90 -18.97
N GLY A 294 0.06 -1.65 -17.86
CA GLY A 294 1.48 -1.96 -17.72
C GLY A 294 2.07 -1.43 -16.43
N LEU A 295 3.32 -1.84 -16.17
CA LEU A 295 4.11 -1.39 -15.03
C LEU A 295 5.51 -0.99 -15.49
N VAL A 296 6.05 0.11 -14.98
CA VAL A 296 7.45 0.51 -15.18
C VAL A 296 8.25 0.42 -13.89
N GLU A 297 9.51 0.00 -14.00
CA GLU A 297 10.53 0.04 -12.97
C GLU A 297 11.75 0.78 -13.49
N ALA A 298 12.24 1.75 -12.71
CA ALA A 298 13.37 2.57 -13.08
C ALA A 298 14.68 1.77 -13.03
N MET A 299 14.78 0.80 -12.12
CA MET A 299 15.93 -0.10 -12.02
C MET A 299 15.92 -1.16 -13.16
N PRO A 300 17.07 -1.78 -13.47
CA PRO A 300 17.15 -2.86 -14.46
C PRO A 300 16.34 -4.12 -14.13
N ALA A 301 15.91 -4.26 -12.88
CA ALA A 301 15.05 -5.33 -12.39
C ALA A 301 14.10 -4.78 -11.32
N CYS A 302 12.93 -5.42 -11.15
CA CYS A 302 12.00 -5.13 -10.05
C CYS A 302 12.68 -5.30 -8.69
N GLY A 303 12.50 -4.32 -7.81
CA GLY A 303 12.96 -4.40 -6.43
C GLY A 303 12.09 -5.29 -5.54
N GLY A 304 10.83 -5.54 -5.93
CA GLY A 304 9.95 -6.49 -5.27
C GLY A 304 10.28 -7.95 -5.58
N TYR A 305 9.65 -8.88 -4.86
CA TYR A 305 9.88 -10.31 -5.06
C TYR A 305 9.53 -10.73 -6.49
N LYS A 306 10.43 -11.51 -7.11
CA LYS A 306 10.26 -12.04 -8.47
C LYS A 306 8.94 -12.79 -8.61
N VAL A 307 8.51 -13.55 -7.60
CA VAL A 307 7.23 -14.26 -7.63
C VAL A 307 6.00 -13.33 -7.73
N HIS A 308 6.09 -12.07 -7.28
CA HIS A 308 5.05 -11.07 -7.52
C HIS A 308 5.10 -10.54 -8.96
N ALA A 309 6.30 -10.24 -9.48
CA ALA A 309 6.47 -9.81 -10.87
C ALA A 309 6.00 -10.88 -11.85
N ASP A 310 6.42 -12.13 -11.63
CA ASP A 310 6.00 -13.30 -12.40
C ASP A 310 4.49 -13.49 -12.30
N LYS A 311 3.87 -13.23 -11.14
CA LYS A 311 2.40 -13.32 -10.98
C LYS A 311 1.68 -12.36 -11.92
N LEU A 312 2.14 -11.12 -12.03
CA LEU A 312 1.56 -10.15 -12.97
C LEU A 312 1.83 -10.53 -14.42
N ALA A 313 3.06 -10.92 -14.75
CA ALA A 313 3.43 -11.32 -16.10
C ALA A 313 2.59 -12.50 -16.61
N ARG A 314 2.42 -13.53 -15.77
CA ARG A 314 1.56 -14.69 -16.04
C ARG A 314 0.10 -14.34 -16.30
N LEU A 315 -0.39 -13.26 -15.70
CA LEU A 315 -1.75 -12.76 -15.88
C LEU A 315 -1.88 -11.81 -17.08
N GLY A 316 -0.80 -11.56 -17.82
CA GLY A 316 -0.78 -10.76 -19.04
C GLY A 316 -0.38 -9.29 -18.85
N VAL A 317 0.21 -8.92 -17.71
CA VAL A 317 0.67 -7.54 -17.47
C VAL A 317 2.15 -7.40 -17.87
N PRO A 318 2.49 -6.51 -18.82
CA PRO A 318 3.87 -6.25 -19.16
C PRO A 318 4.57 -5.42 -18.08
N ILE A 319 5.84 -5.75 -17.84
CA ILE A 319 6.72 -5.05 -16.90
C ILE A 319 7.93 -4.52 -17.68
N TYR A 320 8.10 -3.20 -17.68
CA TYR A 320 9.19 -2.51 -18.36
C TYR A 320 10.24 -2.06 -17.35
N THR A 321 11.41 -2.69 -17.34
CA THR A 321 12.54 -2.31 -16.46
C THR A 321 13.48 -1.34 -17.17
N SER A 322 14.27 -0.57 -16.41
CA SER A 322 15.01 0.59 -16.94
C SER A 322 14.11 1.60 -17.66
N HIS A 323 12.86 1.75 -17.21
CA HIS A 323 11.91 2.72 -17.73
C HIS A 323 11.32 3.57 -16.61
N SER A 324 10.92 4.79 -16.94
CA SER A 324 10.15 5.65 -16.02
C SER A 324 9.10 6.43 -16.79
N ILE A 325 8.20 7.07 -16.06
CA ILE A 325 7.25 8.02 -16.60
C ILE A 325 7.98 9.27 -17.11
N LEU A 326 7.64 9.68 -18.33
CA LEU A 326 8.06 10.94 -18.93
C LEU A 326 6.99 12.02 -18.73
N SER A 327 5.71 11.68 -18.93
CA SER A 327 4.59 12.60 -18.69
C SER A 327 3.28 11.86 -18.42
N ALA A 328 2.38 12.51 -17.70
CA ALA A 328 0.96 12.18 -17.69
C ALA A 328 0.23 13.19 -18.58
N ASN A 329 -0.69 12.70 -19.42
CA ASN A 329 -1.34 13.51 -20.44
C ASN A 329 -2.85 13.53 -20.22
N GLY A 330 -3.46 14.68 -20.45
CA GLY A 330 -4.89 14.92 -20.31
C GLY A 330 -5.19 16.38 -20.00
N THR A 331 -6.47 16.72 -19.87
CA THR A 331 -6.89 18.10 -19.56
C THR A 331 -7.12 18.30 -18.06
N GLU A 332 -8.08 17.57 -17.48
CA GLU A 332 -8.39 17.60 -16.04
C GLU A 332 -7.94 16.32 -15.33
N SER A 333 -8.10 15.19 -16.00
CA SER A 333 -7.74 13.86 -15.51
C SER A 333 -6.74 13.20 -16.46
N VAL A 334 -6.08 12.14 -15.99
CA VAL A 334 -5.26 11.30 -16.85
C VAL A 334 -6.11 10.67 -17.96
N GLU A 335 -5.63 10.77 -19.19
CA GLU A 335 -6.17 10.11 -20.40
C GLU A 335 -5.13 9.18 -21.05
N SER A 336 -3.84 9.48 -20.84
CA SER A 336 -2.73 8.60 -21.21
C SER A 336 -1.47 8.89 -20.40
N ILE A 337 -0.51 7.99 -20.52
CA ILE A 337 0.83 8.11 -19.95
C ILE A 337 1.87 7.93 -21.05
N THR A 338 2.93 8.72 -21.01
CA THR A 338 4.13 8.49 -21.82
C THR A 338 5.26 8.00 -20.91
N ILE A 339 5.85 6.85 -21.25
CA ILE A 339 7.03 6.27 -20.59
C ILE A 339 8.23 6.34 -21.52
N THR A 340 9.43 6.19 -20.98
CA THR A 340 10.69 6.20 -21.72
C THR A 340 11.70 5.27 -21.07
N LYS A 341 12.65 4.73 -21.85
CA LYS A 341 13.86 4.14 -21.27
C LYS A 341 14.66 5.21 -20.57
N ILE A 342 15.36 4.81 -19.51
CA ILE A 342 16.30 5.65 -18.78
C ILE A 342 17.68 5.00 -18.71
N ASP A 343 18.72 5.82 -18.66
CA ASP A 343 20.10 5.36 -18.47
C ASP A 343 20.42 5.10 -16.98
N SER A 344 21.67 4.69 -16.69
CA SER A 344 22.14 4.45 -15.32
C SER A 344 22.22 5.71 -14.45
N ALA A 345 22.12 6.90 -15.05
CA ALA A 345 22.00 8.19 -14.36
C ALA A 345 20.53 8.65 -14.24
N PHE A 346 19.57 7.76 -14.53
CA PHE A 346 18.13 8.02 -14.53
C PHE A 346 17.70 9.12 -15.52
N LYS A 347 18.46 9.35 -16.60
CA LYS A 347 18.10 10.30 -17.64
C LYS A 347 17.28 9.61 -18.74
N PRO A 348 16.17 10.22 -19.20
CA PRO A 348 15.42 9.76 -20.36
C PRO A 348 16.29 9.56 -21.61
N ILE A 349 16.08 8.46 -22.32
CA ILE A 349 16.72 8.17 -23.61
C ILE A 349 15.75 8.53 -24.74
N ALA A 350 16.08 9.59 -25.47
CA ALA A 350 15.26 10.09 -26.57
C ALA A 350 15.04 9.03 -27.68
N GLY A 351 13.84 8.99 -28.24
CA GLY A 351 13.44 8.03 -29.28
C GLY A 351 12.98 6.67 -28.75
N THR A 352 12.87 6.52 -27.43
CA THR A 352 12.38 5.29 -26.76
C THR A 352 11.01 5.46 -26.13
N GLU A 353 10.35 6.59 -26.40
CA GLU A 353 9.10 6.97 -25.78
C GLU A 353 7.93 6.13 -26.32
N GLN A 354 7.08 5.69 -25.41
CA GLN A 354 5.85 4.95 -25.73
C GLN A 354 4.70 5.56 -24.93
N THR A 355 3.56 5.73 -25.59
CA THR A 355 2.35 6.28 -24.95
C THR A 355 1.29 5.20 -24.85
N PHE A 356 0.66 5.08 -23.69
CA PHE A 356 -0.39 4.11 -23.41
C PHE A 356 -1.65 4.83 -22.97
N SER A 357 -2.81 4.42 -23.51
CA SER A 357 -4.10 4.92 -23.03
C SER A 357 -4.45 4.26 -21.70
N CYS A 358 -4.60 5.09 -20.68
CA CYS A 358 -4.96 4.72 -19.31
C CYS A 358 -5.72 5.90 -18.68
N ASP A 359 -6.62 5.61 -17.76
CA ASP A 359 -7.41 6.64 -17.09
C ASP A 359 -6.94 6.94 -15.66
N THR A 360 -6.01 6.12 -15.13
CA THR A 360 -5.35 6.37 -13.84
C THR A 360 -3.88 5.96 -13.87
N ILE A 361 -3.05 6.75 -13.18
CA ILE A 361 -1.65 6.40 -12.87
C ILE A 361 -1.52 6.12 -11.37
N LEU A 362 -0.92 4.98 -11.03
CA LEU A 362 -0.60 4.61 -9.66
C LEU A 362 0.89 4.82 -9.40
N ILE A 363 1.21 5.57 -8.35
CA ILE A 363 2.57 5.92 -7.95
C ILE A 363 2.96 5.05 -6.75
N ALA A 364 3.90 4.12 -6.96
CA ALA A 364 4.41 3.17 -5.96
C ALA A 364 5.95 3.23 -5.90
N VAL A 365 6.51 4.44 -5.76
CA VAL A 365 7.97 4.71 -5.87
C VAL A 365 8.68 4.79 -4.51
N GLY A 366 8.15 4.10 -3.52
CA GLY A 366 8.72 4.01 -2.17
C GLY A 366 7.96 4.81 -1.11
N LEU A 367 8.45 4.72 0.13
CA LEU A 367 7.82 5.27 1.32
C LEU A 367 8.81 6.14 2.12
N ASP A 368 8.27 7.06 2.92
CA ASP A 368 8.99 7.82 3.95
C ASP A 368 8.43 7.47 5.33
N SER A 369 9.29 7.07 6.25
CA SER A 369 8.90 6.76 7.64
C SER A 369 8.28 7.96 8.35
N LEU A 370 7.25 7.71 9.17
CA LEU A 370 6.64 8.69 10.07
C LEU A 370 7.46 8.79 11.37
N SER A 371 8.73 9.22 11.24
CA SER A 371 9.68 9.32 12.36
C SER A 371 9.50 10.58 13.21
N GLU A 372 8.65 11.51 12.79
CA GLU A 372 8.43 12.78 13.49
C GLU A 372 8.04 12.61 14.97
N PHE A 373 7.20 11.63 15.32
CA PHE A 373 6.84 11.36 16.72
C PHE A 373 8.03 10.86 17.56
N THR A 374 8.92 10.08 16.96
CA THR A 374 10.16 9.63 17.63
C THR A 374 11.06 10.82 17.91
N ILE A 375 11.29 11.66 16.90
CA ILE A 375 12.15 12.84 17.02
C ILE A 375 11.63 13.81 18.09
N GLU A 376 10.33 14.12 18.09
CA GLU A 376 9.76 15.03 19.10
C GLU A 376 9.77 14.42 20.52
N ALA A 377 9.55 13.11 20.66
CA ALA A 377 9.62 12.43 21.95
C ALA A 377 11.04 12.44 22.54
N GLU A 378 12.06 12.21 21.70
CA GLU A 378 13.47 12.33 22.09
C GLU A 378 13.80 13.76 22.56
N GLN A 379 13.34 14.78 21.81
CA GLN A 379 13.53 16.19 22.18
C GLN A 379 12.81 16.58 23.47
N ALA A 380 11.62 16.04 23.72
CA ALA A 380 10.89 16.23 24.97
C ALA A 380 11.50 15.45 26.16
N GLY A 381 12.43 14.53 25.91
CA GLY A 381 13.02 13.68 26.95
C GLY A 381 12.03 12.64 27.49
N ILE A 382 11.17 12.11 26.62
CA ILE A 382 10.35 10.92 26.88
C ILE A 382 11.08 9.70 26.31
N PRO A 383 11.28 8.62 27.09
CA PRO A 383 11.77 7.35 26.54
C PRO A 383 10.91 6.88 25.37
N VAL A 384 11.51 6.67 24.20
CA VAL A 384 10.79 6.31 22.98
C VAL A 384 11.44 5.14 22.26
N TYR A 385 10.60 4.29 21.69
CA TYR A 385 10.96 3.20 20.79
C TYR A 385 10.21 3.38 19.46
N ALA A 386 10.70 2.75 18.39
CA ALA A 386 10.02 2.69 17.11
C ALA A 386 9.92 1.24 16.61
N ALA A 387 8.89 0.93 15.83
CA ALA A 387 8.70 -0.39 15.23
C ALA A 387 7.94 -0.34 13.90
N GLY A 388 8.16 -1.34 13.04
CA GLY A 388 7.62 -1.38 11.68
C GLY A 388 8.14 -0.24 10.82
N ASP A 389 7.33 0.22 9.86
CA ASP A 389 7.75 1.23 8.88
C ASP A 389 8.09 2.61 9.48
N ALA A 390 7.69 2.88 10.73
CA ALA A 390 8.11 4.07 11.46
C ALA A 390 9.60 4.03 11.85
N LEU A 391 10.16 2.82 12.02
CA LEU A 391 11.58 2.57 12.27
C LEU A 391 12.33 2.38 10.94
N GLU A 392 11.86 1.47 10.11
CA GLU A 392 12.53 1.06 8.87
C GLU A 392 11.50 0.46 7.91
N ILE A 393 11.56 0.85 6.64
CA ILE A 393 10.67 0.33 5.60
C ILE A 393 11.01 -1.14 5.30
N ALA A 394 10.08 -2.05 5.59
CA ALA A 394 10.30 -3.49 5.43
C ALA A 394 9.00 -4.25 5.13
N GLU A 395 9.09 -5.56 4.96
CA GLU A 395 7.92 -6.43 4.84
C GLU A 395 7.09 -6.49 6.14
N ALA A 396 5.79 -6.76 6.03
CA ALA A 396 4.91 -6.76 7.20
C ALA A 396 5.26 -7.87 8.20
N SER A 397 5.81 -8.99 7.74
CA SER A 397 6.35 -10.06 8.59
C SER A 397 7.48 -9.54 9.48
N SER A 398 8.39 -8.75 8.91
CA SER A 398 9.42 -8.05 9.68
C SER A 398 8.82 -7.01 10.63
N ALA A 399 7.82 -6.24 10.19
CA ALA A 399 7.16 -5.25 11.03
C ALA A 399 6.49 -5.86 12.28
N MET A 400 5.77 -6.97 12.12
CA MET A 400 5.19 -7.72 13.24
C MET A 400 6.28 -8.22 14.19
N PHE A 401 7.36 -8.80 13.65
CA PHE A 401 8.42 -9.38 14.46
C PHE A 401 9.22 -8.33 15.21
N ASN A 402 9.57 -7.21 14.57
CA ASN A 402 10.19 -6.06 15.23
C ASN A 402 9.26 -5.44 16.28
N GLY A 403 7.94 -5.45 16.05
CA GLY A 403 6.95 -5.09 17.07
C GLY A 403 7.05 -5.96 18.32
N LYS A 404 7.15 -7.28 18.15
CA LYS A 404 7.35 -8.21 19.29
C LYS A 404 8.63 -7.87 20.07
N ILE A 405 9.75 -7.67 19.38
CA ILE A 405 11.03 -7.29 19.98
C ILE A 405 10.90 -5.98 20.77
N SER A 406 10.31 -4.95 20.16
CA SER A 406 10.14 -3.64 20.81
C SER A 406 9.21 -3.72 22.02
N GLY A 407 8.15 -4.52 21.98
CA GLY A 407 7.27 -4.75 23.13
C GLY A 407 8.01 -5.34 24.34
N LEU A 408 8.86 -6.36 24.12
CA LEU A 408 9.69 -6.94 25.19
C LEU A 408 10.74 -5.95 25.73
N LYS A 409 11.36 -5.14 24.84
CA LYS A 409 12.29 -4.09 25.26
C LYS A 409 11.61 -3.07 26.18
N ILE A 410 10.40 -2.66 25.82
CA ILE A 410 9.58 -1.74 26.63
C ILE A 410 9.22 -2.39 27.97
N ALA A 411 8.78 -3.65 27.96
CA ALA A 411 8.43 -4.35 29.19
C ALA A 411 9.61 -4.40 30.19
N LYS A 412 10.81 -4.75 29.70
CA LYS A 412 12.04 -4.74 30.51
C LYS A 412 12.40 -3.34 31.00
N ALA A 413 12.27 -2.31 30.16
CA ALA A 413 12.52 -0.93 30.54
C ALA A 413 11.53 -0.40 31.59
N MET A 414 10.30 -0.93 31.62
CA MET A 414 9.30 -0.67 32.65
C MET A 414 9.48 -1.51 33.93
N GLY A 415 10.55 -2.30 34.02
CA GLY A 415 10.91 -3.07 35.21
C GLY A 415 10.21 -4.43 35.35
N ALA A 416 9.60 -4.94 34.28
CA ALA A 416 9.05 -6.30 34.29
C ALA A 416 10.16 -7.36 34.31
N ASP A 417 9.88 -8.51 34.93
CA ASP A 417 10.73 -9.71 34.89
C ASP A 417 10.56 -10.43 33.53
N ALA A 418 10.91 -9.72 32.46
CA ALA A 418 10.88 -10.22 31.10
C ALA A 418 12.22 -10.92 30.79
N PRO A 419 12.22 -12.08 30.09
CA PRO A 419 13.44 -12.74 29.70
C PRO A 419 14.23 -11.87 28.73
N ASP A 420 15.55 -12.13 28.65
CA ASP A 420 16.36 -11.54 27.60
C ASP A 420 15.86 -11.99 26.23
N ILE A 421 15.86 -11.05 25.28
CA ILE A 421 15.44 -11.31 23.91
C ILE A 421 16.49 -12.24 23.27
N PRO A 422 16.12 -13.46 22.82
CA PRO A 422 17.07 -14.41 22.25
C PRO A 422 17.77 -13.84 21.01
N GLN A 423 19.04 -14.20 20.81
CA GLN A 423 19.79 -13.78 19.61
C GLN A 423 19.08 -14.23 18.31
N ASP A 424 18.51 -15.44 18.31
CA ASP A 424 17.76 -16.00 17.19
C ASP A 424 16.57 -15.13 16.74
N TRP A 425 15.99 -14.32 17.64
CA TRP A 425 14.93 -13.37 17.27
C TRP A 425 15.52 -12.24 16.44
N TYR A 426 16.64 -11.66 16.85
CA TYR A 426 17.31 -10.64 16.06
C TYR A 426 17.74 -11.17 14.70
N ASP A 427 18.29 -12.38 14.65
CA ASP A 427 18.73 -13.02 13.41
C ASP A 427 17.53 -13.27 12.48
N LYS A 428 16.40 -13.76 13.03
CA LYS A 428 15.15 -13.93 12.28
C LYS A 428 14.59 -12.60 11.77
N ALA A 429 14.65 -11.54 12.58
CA ALA A 429 14.24 -10.20 12.16
C ALA A 429 15.09 -9.68 10.99
N GLN A 430 16.41 -9.92 11.01
CA GLN A 430 17.32 -9.60 9.91
C GLN A 430 16.97 -10.39 8.65
N VAL A 431 16.68 -11.69 8.78
CA VAL A 431 16.28 -12.53 7.65
C VAL A 431 14.96 -12.06 7.04
N LEU A 432 13.94 -11.79 7.86
CA LEU A 432 12.62 -11.36 7.39
C LEU A 432 12.64 -9.99 6.68
N LYS A 433 13.60 -9.11 7.00
CA LYS A 433 13.78 -7.83 6.32
C LYS A 433 14.77 -7.84 5.17
N SER A 434 15.44 -8.96 4.93
CA SER A 434 16.47 -9.04 3.91
C SER A 434 15.90 -8.73 2.53
N HIS A 435 16.73 -8.08 1.70
CA HIS A 435 16.41 -7.92 0.29
C HIS A 435 16.34 -9.29 -0.39
N PRO A 436 15.57 -9.41 -1.50
CA PRO A 436 15.52 -10.64 -2.27
C PRO A 436 16.93 -11.06 -2.70
N GLY A 437 17.28 -12.33 -2.49
CA GLY A 437 18.58 -12.89 -2.81
C GLY A 437 18.72 -13.32 -4.26
N ALA A 438 19.57 -14.31 -4.51
CA ALA A 438 19.89 -14.75 -5.86
C ALA A 438 18.68 -15.39 -6.56
N ILE A 439 18.58 -15.18 -7.87
CA ILE A 439 17.68 -15.94 -8.74
C ILE A 439 18.45 -17.18 -9.21
N LYS A 440 17.90 -18.37 -8.93
CA LYS A 440 18.46 -19.66 -9.35
C LYS A 440 17.64 -20.25 -10.50
N GLY A 441 18.17 -21.29 -11.13
CA GLY A 441 17.42 -22.10 -12.10
C GLY A 441 16.43 -23.04 -11.42
N TYR A 442 15.66 -23.76 -12.23
CA TYR A 442 14.89 -24.89 -11.73
C TYR A 442 15.84 -25.97 -11.19
N HIS A 443 15.44 -26.60 -10.08
CA HIS A 443 16.08 -27.82 -9.60
C HIS A 443 15.78 -29.00 -10.53
N ASP A 444 16.55 -30.09 -10.40
CA ASP A 444 16.33 -31.31 -11.17
C ASP A 444 14.89 -31.82 -10.97
N ASN A 445 14.16 -31.93 -12.07
CA ASN A 445 12.78 -32.39 -12.03
C ASN A 445 12.73 -33.92 -11.88
N PRO A 446 11.73 -34.46 -11.15
CA PRO A 446 11.48 -35.90 -11.11
C PRO A 446 11.34 -36.52 -12.50
N SER A 447 11.41 -37.85 -12.63
CA SER A 447 11.00 -38.51 -13.87
C SER A 447 9.55 -38.16 -14.22
N PRO A 448 9.14 -38.16 -15.50
CA PRO A 448 7.78 -37.83 -15.94
C PRO A 448 6.78 -38.96 -15.60
N GLU A 449 6.71 -39.32 -14.32
CA GLU A 449 5.86 -40.39 -13.80
C GLU A 449 5.21 -39.97 -12.48
N GLY A 450 4.04 -40.55 -12.19
CA GLY A 450 3.30 -40.25 -10.97
C GLY A 450 2.75 -38.82 -10.93
N ILE A 451 2.66 -38.27 -9.72
CA ILE A 451 2.21 -36.90 -9.46
C ILE A 451 3.26 -36.20 -8.60
N TYR A 452 3.58 -34.95 -8.90
CA TYR A 452 4.55 -34.17 -8.13
C TYR A 452 4.33 -32.65 -8.32
N PRO A 453 4.78 -31.82 -7.36
CA PRO A 453 4.75 -30.38 -7.53
C PRO A 453 5.89 -29.91 -8.44
N ILE A 454 5.61 -28.90 -9.26
CA ILE A 454 6.65 -28.05 -9.83
C ILE A 454 6.67 -26.75 -9.03
N ILE A 455 7.86 -26.37 -8.58
CA ILE A 455 8.09 -25.18 -7.78
C ILE A 455 8.71 -24.11 -8.68
N HIS A 456 7.93 -23.09 -9.00
CA HIS A 456 8.32 -21.94 -9.82
C HIS A 456 8.84 -20.77 -8.95
N CYS A 457 9.15 -21.02 -7.68
CA CYS A 457 9.78 -20.05 -6.79
C CYS A 457 11.30 -20.12 -7.00
N LEU A 458 11.82 -19.20 -7.82
CA LEU A 458 13.22 -19.24 -8.29
C LEU A 458 14.13 -18.18 -7.63
N GLN A 459 13.61 -17.37 -6.71
CA GLN A 459 14.38 -16.33 -6.01
C GLN A 459 14.42 -16.61 -4.51
N GLU A 460 15.61 -16.46 -3.91
CA GLU A 460 15.78 -16.54 -2.47
C GLU A 460 14.99 -15.41 -1.78
N ILE A 461 13.97 -15.79 -1.03
CA ILE A 461 13.09 -14.88 -0.28
C ILE A 461 12.73 -15.55 1.05
N PRO A 462 12.48 -14.80 2.14
CA PRO A 462 12.24 -15.38 3.45
C PRO A 462 10.81 -15.97 3.52
N CYS A 463 10.64 -17.25 3.21
CA CYS A 463 9.31 -17.87 3.06
C CYS A 463 9.32 -19.40 3.24
N ASN A 464 8.48 -19.94 4.14
CA ASN A 464 8.32 -21.38 4.36
C ASN A 464 6.90 -22.01 4.30
N PRO A 465 5.79 -21.35 3.90
CA PRO A 465 4.47 -21.99 3.95
C PRO A 465 4.35 -23.33 3.21
N CYS A 466 5.04 -23.48 2.07
CA CYS A 466 4.96 -24.70 1.26
C CYS A 466 5.67 -25.91 1.89
N THR A 467 6.72 -25.68 2.69
CA THR A 467 7.43 -26.74 3.42
C THR A 467 6.62 -27.17 4.63
N THR A 468 6.08 -26.19 5.38
CA THR A 468 5.26 -26.43 6.59
C THR A 468 3.97 -27.20 6.28
N VAL A 469 3.32 -26.93 5.15
CA VAL A 469 2.01 -27.54 4.85
C VAL A 469 2.10 -28.96 4.25
N CYS A 470 3.30 -29.41 3.88
CA CYS A 470 3.49 -30.68 3.15
C CYS A 470 3.30 -31.88 4.08
N PRO A 471 2.22 -32.68 3.97
CA PRO A 471 1.94 -33.75 4.94
C PRO A 471 2.92 -34.92 4.84
N THR A 472 3.65 -35.04 3.73
CA THR A 472 4.64 -36.07 3.49
C THR A 472 6.08 -35.58 3.66
N ASN A 473 6.26 -34.33 4.15
CA ASN A 473 7.57 -33.67 4.29
C ASN A 473 8.44 -33.75 3.02
N SER A 474 7.79 -33.81 1.85
CA SER A 474 8.47 -33.98 0.56
C SER A 474 8.95 -32.65 -0.03
N ILE A 475 8.50 -31.52 0.53
CA ILE A 475 8.96 -30.17 0.20
C ILE A 475 9.75 -29.65 1.41
N HIS A 476 10.99 -29.23 1.20
CA HIS A 476 11.93 -28.74 2.22
C HIS A 476 12.79 -27.63 1.61
N THR A 477 13.49 -26.82 2.40
CA THR A 477 14.43 -25.84 1.86
C THR A 477 15.83 -26.46 1.68
N GLU A 478 16.59 -25.98 0.69
CA GLU A 478 17.91 -26.51 0.29
C GLU A 478 18.88 -26.76 1.46
N ASN A 479 18.85 -25.88 2.48
CA ASN A 479 19.75 -25.93 3.63
C ASN A 479 19.04 -25.67 4.98
N GLY A 480 17.71 -25.78 5.02
CA GLY A 480 16.93 -25.48 6.23
C GLY A 480 16.71 -23.98 6.50
N SER A 481 17.40 -23.09 5.79
CA SER A 481 17.21 -21.64 5.92
C SER A 481 15.84 -21.20 5.41
N LEU A 482 15.28 -20.15 6.03
CA LEU A 482 14.06 -19.50 5.56
C LEU A 482 14.26 -18.77 4.21
N MET A 483 15.50 -18.41 3.86
CA MET A 483 15.84 -17.77 2.58
C MET A 483 16.06 -18.75 1.44
N ALA A 484 16.32 -20.03 1.76
CA ALA A 484 16.66 -21.01 0.74
C ALA A 484 15.43 -21.41 -0.08
N LEU A 485 15.66 -21.74 -1.35
CA LEU A 485 14.58 -22.17 -2.23
C LEU A 485 13.95 -23.47 -1.74
N PRO A 486 12.62 -23.62 -1.88
CA PRO A 486 11.96 -24.88 -1.61
C PRO A 486 12.25 -25.89 -2.73
N MET A 487 12.63 -27.10 -2.33
CA MET A 487 12.96 -28.24 -3.18
C MET A 487 12.01 -29.39 -2.91
N TYR A 488 11.79 -30.22 -3.92
CA TYR A 488 11.01 -31.45 -3.82
C TYR A 488 11.92 -32.67 -4.00
N SER A 489 11.91 -33.61 -3.04
CA SER A 489 12.69 -34.86 -3.12
C SER A 489 11.96 -36.10 -2.62
N GLY A 490 10.67 -36.00 -2.30
CA GLY A 490 9.91 -37.08 -1.66
C GLY A 490 8.84 -37.72 -2.55
N SER A 491 7.78 -38.23 -1.92
CA SER A 491 6.62 -38.84 -2.58
C SER A 491 5.39 -37.95 -2.41
N CYS A 492 4.93 -37.35 -3.50
CA CYS A 492 3.73 -36.52 -3.49
C CYS A 492 2.46 -37.37 -3.63
N ILE A 493 1.47 -37.05 -2.79
CA ILE A 493 0.14 -37.68 -2.81
C ILE A 493 -0.92 -36.86 -3.57
N GLY A 494 -0.54 -35.70 -4.13
CA GLY A 494 -1.46 -34.86 -4.90
C GLY A 494 -2.48 -34.06 -4.08
N CYS A 495 -2.21 -33.79 -2.79
CA CYS A 495 -3.19 -33.14 -1.91
C CYS A 495 -3.47 -31.65 -2.19
N GLY A 496 -2.68 -30.98 -3.04
CA GLY A 496 -2.90 -29.57 -3.42
C GLY A 496 -2.56 -28.52 -2.35
N LYS A 497 -2.17 -28.91 -1.13
CA LYS A 497 -1.94 -27.98 -0.02
C LYS A 497 -0.87 -26.93 -0.31
N CYS A 498 0.25 -27.33 -0.93
CA CYS A 498 1.33 -26.42 -1.31
C CYS A 498 0.89 -25.39 -2.38
N VAL A 499 0.04 -25.82 -3.33
CA VAL A 499 -0.56 -24.95 -4.35
C VAL A 499 -1.47 -23.90 -3.71
N LEU A 500 -2.33 -24.33 -2.77
CA LEU A 500 -3.29 -23.46 -2.08
C LEU A 500 -2.63 -22.45 -1.15
N ILE A 501 -1.57 -22.84 -0.42
CA ILE A 501 -0.95 -21.95 0.58
C ILE A 501 0.06 -20.97 -0.03
N CYS A 502 0.59 -21.25 -1.23
CA CYS A 502 1.68 -20.47 -1.82
C CYS A 502 1.31 -18.98 -1.95
N PRO A 503 2.07 -18.06 -1.31
CA PRO A 503 1.87 -16.61 -1.48
C PRO A 503 2.08 -16.11 -2.91
N GLY A 504 3.09 -16.65 -3.60
CA GLY A 504 3.45 -16.31 -4.97
C GLY A 504 2.57 -16.95 -6.04
N LEU A 505 1.64 -17.84 -5.67
CA LEU A 505 0.90 -18.70 -6.62
C LEU A 505 1.86 -19.42 -7.59
N ALA A 506 3.01 -19.85 -7.07
CA ALA A 506 4.18 -20.28 -7.84
C ALA A 506 4.42 -21.80 -7.72
N ILE A 507 3.38 -22.58 -7.38
CA ILE A 507 3.47 -24.03 -7.31
C ILE A 507 2.32 -24.61 -8.13
N THR A 508 2.63 -25.54 -9.03
CA THR A 508 1.65 -26.35 -9.77
C THR A 508 1.79 -27.81 -9.39
N LEU A 509 0.75 -28.62 -9.64
CA LEU A 509 0.85 -30.08 -9.55
C LEU A 509 0.70 -30.68 -10.95
N VAL A 510 1.68 -31.49 -11.35
CA VAL A 510 1.64 -32.22 -12.62
C VAL A 510 1.34 -33.69 -12.32
N ASP A 511 0.32 -34.25 -12.97
CA ASP A 511 -0.15 -35.62 -12.75
C ASP A 511 -0.12 -36.43 -14.05
N PHE A 512 0.81 -37.38 -14.11
CA PHE A 512 1.04 -38.31 -15.22
C PHE A 512 0.37 -39.67 -15.01
N ARG A 513 -0.34 -39.89 -13.88
CA ARG A 513 -0.85 -41.23 -13.52
C ARG A 513 -1.91 -41.75 -14.50
N ASN A 514 -2.69 -40.85 -15.10
CA ASN A 514 -3.80 -41.22 -15.99
C ASN A 514 -3.40 -41.21 -17.47
N ASP A 515 -2.56 -40.25 -17.88
CA ASP A 515 -2.18 -40.02 -19.28
C ASP A 515 -0.74 -39.45 -19.29
N LYS A 516 0.20 -40.20 -19.87
CA LYS A 516 1.62 -39.82 -19.90
C LYS A 516 1.93 -38.79 -20.98
N ASP A 517 1.20 -38.83 -22.09
CA ASP A 517 1.42 -37.92 -23.23
C ASP A 517 0.73 -36.57 -23.00
N PHE A 518 -0.42 -36.61 -22.32
CA PHE A 518 -1.21 -35.43 -21.96
C PHE A 518 -1.54 -35.43 -20.46
N PRO A 519 -0.53 -35.22 -19.59
CA PRO A 519 -0.75 -35.09 -18.16
C PRO A 519 -1.68 -33.92 -17.84
N THR A 520 -2.19 -33.93 -16.61
CA THR A 520 -2.96 -32.80 -16.11
C THR A 520 -2.10 -31.89 -15.24
N VAL A 521 -2.24 -30.58 -15.41
CA VAL A 521 -1.56 -29.57 -14.59
C VAL A 521 -2.60 -28.83 -13.77
N THR A 522 -2.44 -28.83 -12.45
CA THR A 522 -3.32 -28.09 -11.51
C THR A 522 -2.65 -26.77 -11.11
N MET A 523 -3.33 -25.66 -11.38
CA MET A 523 -2.86 -24.29 -11.17
C MET A 523 -3.74 -23.56 -10.16
N PRO A 524 -3.17 -22.71 -9.28
CA PRO A 524 -3.95 -21.85 -8.40
C PRO A 524 -4.51 -20.63 -9.15
N TYR A 525 -5.74 -20.25 -8.86
CA TYR A 525 -6.43 -19.15 -9.53
C TYR A 525 -7.29 -18.33 -8.57
N GLU A 526 -7.21 -17.00 -8.68
CA GLU A 526 -7.79 -16.04 -7.71
C GLU A 526 -8.33 -14.77 -8.38
N ILE A 527 -8.66 -14.82 -9.68
CA ILE A 527 -9.21 -13.69 -10.44
C ILE A 527 -10.71 -13.94 -10.68
N GLY A 528 -11.57 -13.02 -10.21
CA GLY A 528 -13.03 -13.24 -10.17
C GLY A 528 -13.76 -12.89 -11.46
N ASN A 529 -13.31 -11.85 -12.15
CA ASN A 529 -13.94 -11.29 -13.35
C ASN A 529 -13.65 -12.09 -14.64
N TYR A 530 -12.79 -13.09 -14.58
CA TYR A 530 -12.53 -14.02 -15.67
C TYR A 530 -12.97 -15.41 -15.20
N PRO A 531 -14.24 -15.79 -15.42
CA PRO A 531 -14.77 -17.07 -14.96
C PRO A 531 -14.08 -18.22 -15.68
N VAL A 532 -13.92 -19.34 -14.98
CA VAL A 532 -13.28 -20.55 -15.50
C VAL A 532 -14.23 -21.73 -15.37
N LEU A 533 -14.64 -22.30 -16.50
CA LEU A 533 -15.56 -23.42 -16.57
C LEU A 533 -14.88 -24.64 -17.20
N VAL A 534 -15.37 -25.82 -16.83
CA VAL A 534 -14.91 -27.06 -17.47
C VAL A 534 -15.32 -27.06 -18.93
N GLY A 535 -14.36 -27.29 -19.83
CA GLY A 535 -14.52 -27.23 -21.27
C GLY A 535 -13.97 -25.96 -21.93
N ASP A 536 -13.73 -24.89 -21.16
CA ASP A 536 -13.13 -23.66 -21.71
C ASP A 536 -11.70 -23.92 -22.18
N GLU A 537 -11.31 -23.32 -23.31
CA GLU A 537 -9.91 -23.28 -23.75
C GLU A 537 -9.23 -22.03 -23.20
N VAL A 538 -8.13 -22.21 -22.46
CA VAL A 538 -7.37 -21.10 -21.87
C VAL A 538 -5.97 -21.02 -22.46
N ARG A 539 -5.48 -19.78 -22.63
CA ARG A 539 -4.10 -19.49 -23.07
C ARG A 539 -3.13 -19.75 -21.92
N VAL A 540 -2.59 -20.96 -21.86
CA VAL A 540 -1.64 -21.38 -20.82
C VAL A 540 -0.27 -20.75 -21.09
N VAL A 541 0.38 -20.31 -20.00
CA VAL A 541 1.66 -19.61 -20.06
C VAL A 541 2.71 -20.19 -19.12
N ASP A 542 3.97 -19.90 -19.44
CA ASP A 542 5.12 -20.19 -18.59
C ASP A 542 5.28 -19.18 -17.42
N ILE A 543 6.38 -19.28 -16.66
CA ILE A 543 6.64 -18.44 -15.48
C ILE A 543 6.75 -16.94 -15.80
N VAL A 544 7.17 -16.56 -17.01
CA VAL A 544 7.32 -15.15 -17.43
C VAL A 544 6.19 -14.69 -18.34
N GLY A 545 5.15 -15.52 -18.54
CA GLY A 545 3.98 -15.17 -19.33
C GLY A 545 4.09 -15.51 -20.82
N ASN A 546 5.10 -16.27 -21.27
CA ASN A 546 5.15 -16.72 -22.66
C ASN A 546 4.08 -17.77 -22.91
N GLU A 547 3.43 -17.71 -24.08
CA GLU A 547 2.41 -18.67 -24.48
C GLU A 547 2.99 -20.07 -24.69
N LEU A 548 2.36 -21.07 -24.04
CA LEU A 548 2.62 -22.50 -24.27
C LEU A 548 1.56 -23.15 -25.16
N GLY A 549 0.42 -22.48 -25.37
CA GLY A 549 -0.69 -22.90 -26.22
C GLY A 549 -2.06 -22.76 -25.53
N PHE A 550 -3.10 -23.10 -26.27
CA PHE A 550 -4.48 -23.14 -25.79
C PHE A 550 -4.83 -24.56 -25.40
N TYR A 551 -5.33 -24.74 -24.17
CA TYR A 551 -5.63 -26.06 -23.64
C TYR A 551 -6.95 -26.06 -22.85
N PRO A 552 -7.71 -27.16 -22.90
CA PRO A 552 -9.00 -27.24 -22.25
C PRO A 552 -8.88 -27.41 -20.73
N ILE A 553 -9.75 -26.71 -20.01
CA ILE A 553 -9.98 -26.93 -18.58
C ILE A 553 -10.76 -28.24 -18.42
N VAL A 554 -10.19 -29.19 -17.68
CA VAL A 554 -10.81 -30.48 -17.40
C VAL A 554 -11.43 -30.57 -16.01
N ASN A 555 -11.03 -29.70 -15.08
CA ASN A 555 -11.61 -29.65 -13.74
C ASN A 555 -11.38 -28.28 -13.07
N VAL A 556 -12.37 -27.82 -12.31
CA VAL A 556 -12.26 -26.62 -11.46
C VAL A 556 -12.80 -26.96 -10.09
N THR A 557 -12.02 -26.69 -9.04
CA THR A 557 -12.46 -26.84 -7.65
C THR A 557 -12.12 -25.61 -6.83
N THR A 558 -13.01 -25.18 -5.95
CA THR A 558 -12.80 -24.00 -5.11
C THR A 558 -12.57 -24.40 -3.66
N ASN A 559 -11.45 -24.00 -3.09
CA ASN A 559 -11.24 -24.12 -1.65
C ASN A 559 -11.86 -22.92 -0.93
N LYS A 560 -13.03 -23.12 -0.32
CA LYS A 560 -13.77 -22.04 0.37
C LYS A 560 -13.01 -21.41 1.54
N ALA A 561 -12.13 -22.17 2.21
CA ALA A 561 -11.36 -21.65 3.35
C ALA A 561 -10.16 -20.79 2.91
N LYS A 562 -9.63 -21.03 1.70
CA LYS A 562 -8.50 -20.26 1.17
C LYS A 562 -8.91 -19.22 0.12
N LEU A 563 -10.16 -19.30 -0.36
CA LEU A 563 -10.69 -18.45 -1.44
C LEU A 563 -9.79 -18.51 -2.68
N THR A 564 -9.31 -19.72 -2.99
CA THR A 564 -8.44 -20.02 -4.13
C THR A 564 -9.06 -21.17 -4.91
N GLN A 565 -9.15 -21.01 -6.23
CA GLN A 565 -9.56 -22.06 -7.14
C GLN A 565 -8.35 -22.88 -7.58
N LEU A 566 -8.56 -24.18 -7.79
CA LEU A 566 -7.62 -25.09 -8.42
C LEU A 566 -8.18 -25.44 -9.79
N VAL A 567 -7.55 -24.89 -10.83
CA VAL A 567 -7.91 -25.08 -12.23
C VAL A 567 -6.99 -26.14 -12.80
N ARG A 568 -7.57 -27.18 -13.40
CA ARG A 568 -6.82 -28.28 -14.00
C ARG A 568 -6.97 -28.25 -15.51
N VAL A 569 -5.85 -28.20 -16.22
CA VAL A 569 -5.78 -28.27 -17.68
C VAL A 569 -5.14 -29.57 -18.13
N LYS A 570 -5.56 -30.08 -19.29
CA LYS A 570 -4.92 -31.23 -19.96
C LYS A 570 -4.00 -30.70 -21.05
N ILE A 571 -2.70 -31.01 -20.96
CA ILE A 571 -1.65 -30.36 -21.76
C ILE A 571 -0.58 -31.37 -22.19
N PRO A 572 0.08 -31.22 -23.37
CA PRO A 572 1.19 -32.08 -23.76
C PRO A 572 2.32 -32.13 -22.73
N GLN A 573 2.93 -33.31 -22.57
CA GLN A 573 4.03 -33.52 -21.62
C GLN A 573 5.22 -32.56 -21.82
N SER A 574 5.47 -32.08 -23.05
CA SER A 574 6.53 -31.13 -23.38
C SER A 574 6.35 -29.76 -22.71
N CYS A 575 5.10 -29.37 -22.44
CA CYS A 575 4.74 -28.08 -21.85
C CYS A 575 4.35 -28.19 -20.38
N ALA A 576 3.97 -29.38 -19.90
CA ALA A 576 3.38 -29.61 -18.59
C ALA A 576 4.21 -29.08 -17.40
N ARG A 577 5.55 -29.18 -17.48
CA ARG A 577 6.46 -28.69 -16.43
C ARG A 577 6.70 -27.18 -16.46
N GLN A 578 6.42 -26.54 -17.59
CA GLN A 578 6.61 -25.11 -17.80
C GLN A 578 5.34 -24.34 -17.44
N ALA A 579 4.18 -24.98 -17.57
CA ALA A 579 2.87 -24.39 -17.36
C ALA A 579 2.65 -23.95 -15.91
N VAL A 580 2.40 -22.66 -15.70
CA VAL A 580 2.22 -22.08 -14.35
C VAL A 580 0.83 -21.48 -14.14
N SER A 581 0.30 -20.82 -15.16
CA SER A 581 -0.99 -20.12 -15.12
C SER A 581 -1.53 -19.96 -16.54
N PHE A 582 -2.54 -19.12 -16.71
CA PHE A 582 -3.06 -18.67 -17.99
C PHE A 582 -3.36 -17.18 -17.92
N SER A 583 -3.30 -16.52 -19.07
CA SER A 583 -3.50 -15.07 -19.15
C SER A 583 -4.97 -14.71 -18.96
N VAL A 584 -5.25 -13.62 -18.24
CA VAL A 584 -6.61 -13.12 -17.96
C VAL A 584 -6.92 -11.79 -18.64
N GLN A 585 -5.97 -11.28 -19.42
CA GLN A 585 -6.09 -10.02 -20.16
C GLN A 585 -5.76 -10.23 -21.64
N GLU A 586 -6.52 -9.55 -22.49
CA GLU A 586 -6.24 -9.49 -23.92
C GLU A 586 -4.97 -8.66 -24.18
N PRO A 587 -4.09 -9.08 -25.12
CA PRO A 587 -2.87 -8.33 -25.44
C PRO A 587 -3.10 -6.85 -25.79
N ALA A 588 -4.23 -6.56 -26.45
CA ALA A 588 -4.62 -5.20 -26.86
C ALA A 588 -4.74 -4.21 -25.69
N ILE A 589 -4.98 -4.68 -24.47
CA ILE A 589 -5.03 -3.81 -23.27
C ILE A 589 -3.70 -3.09 -23.06
N SER A 590 -2.59 -3.75 -23.40
CA SER A 590 -1.22 -3.30 -23.16
C SER A 590 -0.52 -2.76 -24.41
N GLU A 591 -1.25 -2.57 -25.51
CA GLU A 591 -0.67 -2.01 -26.74
C GLU A 591 -0.45 -0.49 -26.60
N PRO A 592 0.71 0.02 -27.05
CA PRO A 592 0.93 1.46 -27.10
C PRO A 592 0.05 2.10 -28.17
N MET A 593 -0.31 3.36 -27.95
CA MET A 593 -0.99 4.20 -28.92
C MET A 593 -0.11 4.40 -30.16
N ALA A 594 -0.75 4.53 -31.33
CA ALA A 594 -0.04 4.74 -32.59
C ALA A 594 0.75 6.07 -32.63
N ALA A 595 0.28 7.10 -31.91
CA ALA A 595 0.95 8.38 -31.80
C ALA A 595 1.52 8.56 -30.40
N THR A 596 2.82 8.84 -30.31
CA THR A 596 3.50 9.17 -29.06
C THR A 596 3.25 10.62 -28.68
N VAL A 597 2.81 10.85 -27.44
CA VAL A 597 2.65 12.19 -26.87
C VAL A 597 3.98 12.61 -26.23
N LEU A 598 4.62 13.63 -26.79
CA LEU A 598 5.85 14.21 -26.25
C LEU A 598 5.55 15.54 -25.54
N PRO A 599 6.03 15.74 -24.30
CA PRO A 599 5.79 16.98 -23.57
C PRO A 599 6.51 18.16 -24.24
N GLN A 600 5.83 19.31 -24.32
CA GLN A 600 6.40 20.52 -24.93
C GLN A 600 7.48 21.18 -24.06
N ARG A 601 7.42 21.00 -22.74
CA ARG A 601 8.41 21.48 -21.76
C ARG A 601 8.79 20.32 -20.85
N LEU A 602 10.08 20.18 -20.56
CA LEU A 602 10.61 19.11 -19.73
C LEU A 602 10.90 19.62 -18.32
N ALA A 603 10.67 18.76 -17.31
CA ALA A 603 11.05 18.84 -15.89
C ALA A 603 10.65 20.08 -15.07
N ASP A 604 10.63 21.29 -15.63
CA ASP A 604 10.44 22.56 -14.94
C ASP A 604 8.96 22.86 -14.67
N ASP A 605 8.05 22.32 -15.47
CA ASP A 605 6.60 22.46 -15.35
C ASP A 605 5.99 21.50 -14.31
N ALA A 606 6.70 20.40 -14.00
CA ALA A 606 6.30 19.46 -12.96
C ALA A 606 6.08 20.19 -11.62
N MET A 607 5.02 19.82 -10.91
CA MET A 607 4.72 20.38 -9.60
C MET A 607 5.60 19.75 -8.53
N ILE A 608 6.18 20.61 -7.69
CA ILE A 608 6.84 20.24 -6.43
C ILE A 608 5.86 20.28 -5.28
N CYS A 609 5.12 21.38 -5.14
CA CYS A 609 4.12 21.54 -4.09
C CYS A 609 2.74 21.61 -4.73
N LEU A 610 2.00 20.50 -4.66
CA LEU A 610 0.64 20.45 -5.18
C LEU A 610 -0.30 21.39 -4.42
N CYS A 611 -0.13 21.57 -3.10
CA CYS A 611 -1.03 22.41 -2.30
C CYS A 611 -0.92 23.91 -2.60
N GLU A 612 0.23 24.36 -3.13
CA GLU A 612 0.54 25.79 -3.36
C GLU A 612 0.85 26.08 -4.84
N ARG A 613 0.69 25.05 -5.69
CA ARG A 613 1.06 25.03 -7.12
C ARG A 613 2.41 25.68 -7.37
N VAL A 614 3.44 25.09 -6.79
CA VAL A 614 4.84 25.50 -6.98
C VAL A 614 5.52 24.48 -7.88
N THR A 615 6.08 24.97 -8.98
CA THR A 615 6.75 24.18 -10.02
C THR A 615 8.22 23.93 -9.68
N VAL A 616 8.83 22.96 -10.36
CA VAL A 616 10.26 22.71 -10.29
C VAL A 616 11.06 23.93 -10.76
N GLY A 617 10.64 24.58 -11.84
CA GLY A 617 11.32 25.75 -12.40
C GLY A 617 11.43 26.91 -11.41
N GLU A 618 10.35 27.17 -10.64
CA GLU A 618 10.34 28.20 -9.59
C GLU A 618 11.38 27.90 -8.50
N VAL A 619 11.42 26.67 -8.00
CA VAL A 619 12.37 26.25 -6.94
C VAL A 619 13.81 26.23 -7.47
N ARG A 620 14.03 25.65 -8.65
CA ARG A 620 15.36 25.57 -9.28
C ARG A 620 15.97 26.95 -9.51
N LYS A 621 15.17 27.92 -9.95
CA LYS A 621 15.64 29.31 -10.14
C LYS A 621 16.21 29.90 -8.86
N LEU A 622 15.57 29.65 -7.72
CA LEU A 622 16.03 30.13 -6.41
C LEU A 622 17.30 29.39 -5.96
N ILE A 623 17.37 28.08 -6.17
CA ILE A 623 18.58 27.30 -5.87
C ILE A 623 19.77 27.83 -6.67
N LYS A 624 19.60 28.08 -7.97
CA LYS A 624 20.62 28.68 -8.83
C LYS A 624 21.05 30.09 -8.42
N SER A 625 20.20 30.82 -7.67
CA SER A 625 20.57 32.10 -7.06
C SER A 625 21.34 31.98 -5.74
N GLY A 626 21.62 30.75 -5.27
CA GLY A 626 22.40 30.46 -4.08
C GLY A 626 21.59 30.07 -2.84
N ILE A 627 20.29 29.77 -2.97
CA ILE A 627 19.44 29.39 -1.84
C ILE A 627 19.45 27.87 -1.63
N SER A 628 20.03 27.41 -0.51
CA SER A 628 19.97 26.00 -0.06
C SER A 628 19.14 25.78 1.20
N ASP A 629 18.59 26.84 1.81
CA ASP A 629 17.77 26.77 3.02
C ASP A 629 16.29 26.50 2.66
N LEU A 630 15.75 25.39 3.17
CA LEU A 630 14.36 25.01 2.94
C LEU A 630 13.36 26.01 3.51
N ASN A 631 13.70 26.74 4.58
CA ASN A 631 12.85 27.78 5.16
C ASN A 631 12.82 29.03 4.28
N GLN A 632 13.92 29.39 3.62
CA GLN A 632 13.96 30.49 2.65
C GLN A 632 13.15 30.13 1.40
N LEU A 633 13.35 28.92 0.85
CA LEU A 633 12.54 28.42 -0.28
C LEU A 633 11.05 28.43 0.06
N LYS A 634 10.68 27.95 1.26
CA LYS A 634 9.30 27.99 1.78
C LYS A 634 8.77 29.42 1.90
N ALA A 635 9.53 30.35 2.45
CA ALA A 635 9.08 31.74 2.64
C ALA A 635 8.83 32.46 1.30
N ILE A 636 9.66 32.20 0.29
CA ILE A 636 9.55 32.84 -1.03
C ILE A 636 8.48 32.20 -1.89
N THR A 637 8.44 30.86 -1.94
CA THR A 637 7.57 30.11 -2.88
C THR A 637 6.26 29.65 -2.26
N ARG A 638 6.16 29.64 -0.93
CA ARG A 638 5.13 28.96 -0.13
C ARG A 638 5.16 27.42 -0.18
N ALA A 639 6.10 26.80 -0.90
CA ALA A 639 6.22 25.34 -0.92
C ALA A 639 6.41 24.78 0.50
N GLY A 640 5.46 23.95 0.92
CA GLY A 640 5.41 23.39 2.28
C GLY A 640 4.51 24.14 3.27
N MET A 641 3.87 25.24 2.86
CA MET A 641 2.89 25.98 3.68
C MET A 641 1.45 25.52 3.49
N GLY A 642 1.17 24.65 2.52
CA GLY A 642 -0.16 24.09 2.32
C GLY A 642 -0.56 23.11 3.44
N PRO A 643 -1.83 22.67 3.48
CA PRO A 643 -2.37 21.88 4.61
C PRO A 643 -1.71 20.51 4.81
N CYS A 644 -0.88 20.05 3.87
CA CYS A 644 -0.08 18.83 4.07
C CYS A 644 1.17 19.05 4.94
N GLY A 645 1.53 20.28 5.32
CA GLY A 645 2.68 20.55 6.19
C GLY A 645 4.03 20.08 5.62
N ALA A 646 4.23 20.25 4.32
CA ALA A 646 5.43 19.83 3.57
C ALA A 646 5.71 18.32 3.48
N LYS A 647 4.78 17.45 3.91
CA LYS A 647 4.94 15.99 3.94
C LYS A 647 5.34 15.36 2.60
N THR A 648 4.90 15.94 1.49
CA THR A 648 5.22 15.46 0.13
C THR A 648 6.33 16.27 -0.52
N CYS A 649 6.28 17.60 -0.46
CA CYS A 649 7.15 18.45 -1.28
C CYS A 649 8.57 18.61 -0.72
N GLU A 650 8.80 18.37 0.58
CA GLU A 650 10.14 18.52 1.16
C GLU A 650 11.18 17.60 0.49
N VAL A 651 10.83 16.32 0.32
CA VAL A 651 11.71 15.34 -0.35
C VAL A 651 11.92 15.68 -1.83
N LEU A 652 10.89 16.22 -2.49
CA LEU A 652 10.99 16.64 -3.89
C LEU A 652 11.93 17.85 -4.07
N ILE A 653 11.89 18.82 -3.14
CA ILE A 653 12.81 19.98 -3.14
C ILE A 653 14.26 19.52 -2.90
N LYS A 654 14.48 18.62 -1.95
CA LYS A 654 15.81 18.01 -1.71
C LYS A 654 16.33 17.29 -2.96
N GLY A 655 15.43 16.68 -3.74
CA GLY A 655 15.74 16.12 -5.06
C GLY A 655 16.30 17.15 -6.04
N VAL A 656 15.68 18.33 -6.15
CA VAL A 656 16.18 19.43 -7.01
C VAL A 656 17.52 19.97 -6.51
N LEU A 657 17.68 20.18 -5.21
CA LEU A 657 18.94 20.63 -4.62
C LEU A 657 20.10 19.70 -5.03
N ARG A 658 19.88 18.39 -4.93
CA ARG A 658 20.85 17.38 -5.36
C ARG A 658 21.12 17.40 -6.87
N GLU A 659 20.09 17.59 -7.69
CA GLU A 659 20.24 17.74 -9.16
C GLU A 659 21.10 18.94 -9.53
N GLU A 660 20.99 20.03 -8.77
CA GLU A 660 21.79 21.25 -8.92
C GLU A 660 23.16 21.17 -8.21
N GLY A 661 23.53 19.98 -7.70
CA GLY A 661 24.85 19.71 -7.12
C GLY A 661 25.03 20.20 -5.67
N ILE A 662 23.95 20.53 -4.95
CA ILE A 662 24.02 20.94 -3.55
C ILE A 662 24.09 19.70 -2.64
N PRO A 663 25.16 19.54 -1.83
CA PRO A 663 25.27 18.44 -0.87
C PRO A 663 24.18 18.50 0.20
N ILE A 664 23.69 17.33 0.65
CA ILE A 664 22.64 17.25 1.68
C ILE A 664 23.07 17.89 3.02
N THR A 665 24.37 17.89 3.30
CA THR A 665 24.97 18.51 4.49
C THR A 665 24.82 20.02 4.53
N ASP A 666 24.64 20.64 3.36
CA ASP A 666 24.58 22.09 3.19
C ASP A 666 23.12 22.58 3.12
N VAL A 667 22.16 21.65 3.21
CA VAL A 667 20.73 21.92 3.20
C VAL A 667 20.26 22.18 4.62
N VAL A 668 19.85 23.41 4.90
CA VAL A 668 19.21 23.75 6.19
C VAL A 668 17.79 23.15 6.21
N PRO A 669 17.44 22.30 7.19
CA PRO A 669 16.15 21.62 7.22
C PRO A 669 15.00 22.57 7.56
N ASN A 670 13.78 22.17 7.18
CA ASN A 670 12.57 22.89 7.60
C ASN A 670 12.40 22.82 9.12
N THR A 671 12.09 23.94 9.76
CA THR A 671 11.61 23.95 11.14
C THR A 671 10.26 23.22 11.22
N LYS A 672 10.16 22.20 12.07
CA LYS A 672 8.89 21.53 12.39
C LYS A 672 8.16 22.32 13.48
N ARG A 673 6.83 22.40 13.38
CA ARG A 673 5.97 23.15 14.30
C ARG A 673 4.76 22.29 14.65
N PRO A 674 4.27 22.34 15.90
CA PRO A 674 2.96 21.79 16.22
C PRO A 674 1.88 22.50 15.39
N VAL A 675 0.84 21.81 14.92
CA VAL A 675 0.56 20.37 14.98
C VAL A 675 0.96 19.67 13.67
N PHE A 676 1.18 18.34 13.69
CA PHE A 676 1.54 17.58 12.48
C PHE A 676 0.35 17.31 11.54
N ILE A 677 -0.87 17.38 12.06
CA ILE A 677 -2.11 17.16 11.34
C ILE A 677 -3.02 18.33 11.68
N GLU A 678 -3.67 18.91 10.68
CA GLU A 678 -4.59 20.03 10.90
C GLU A 678 -5.79 19.61 11.73
N VAL A 679 -6.23 20.52 12.60
CA VAL A 679 -7.33 20.31 13.55
C VAL A 679 -8.18 21.57 13.55
N PRO A 680 -9.52 21.44 13.44
CA PRO A 680 -10.42 22.57 13.58
C PRO A 680 -10.26 23.27 14.95
N LEU A 681 -10.30 24.60 14.97
CA LEU A 681 -10.01 25.39 16.18
C LEU A 681 -11.02 25.14 17.31
N ASP A 682 -12.27 24.82 16.99
CA ASP A 682 -13.34 24.48 17.93
C ASP A 682 -13.06 23.19 18.74
N ARG A 683 -12.07 22.38 18.30
CA ARG A 683 -11.66 21.16 19.02
C ARG A 683 -10.65 21.43 20.11
N PHE A 684 -9.94 22.55 20.04
CA PHE A 684 -9.09 22.96 21.14
C PHE A 684 -9.94 23.61 22.22
N PRO A 685 -9.85 23.16 23.47
CA PRO A 685 -10.56 23.80 24.56
C PRO A 685 -10.01 25.20 24.80
N GLY A 686 -10.87 26.08 25.33
CA GLY A 686 -10.51 27.43 25.72
C GLY A 686 -9.31 27.39 26.68
N GLY A 687 -8.19 27.95 26.24
CA GLY A 687 -7.00 28.09 27.08
C GLY A 687 -7.36 28.84 28.36
N LYS A 688 -6.90 28.34 29.50
CA LYS A 688 -6.89 29.12 30.75
C LYS A 688 -5.69 30.02 30.82
#